data_AF-A0A812XIE7-F1
#
_entry.id   AF-A0A812XIE7-F1
#
_cell.length_a   1.000
_cell.length_b   1.000
_cell.length_c   1.000
_cell.angle_alpha   90.00
_cell.angle_beta   90.00
_cell.angle_gamma   90.00
#
_symmetry.space_group_name_H-M   'P 1'
#
loop_
_entity.id
_entity.type
_entity.pdbx_description
1 polymer ?
#
loop_
_entity_poly.entity_id
_entity_poly.type
_entity_poly.pdbx_seq_one_letter_code
_entity_poly.pdbx_strand_id
1 'polypeptide(L)'
;MKWKLKELHKETTTKHSSITKTSEKVGELEDEPFRKVEEALKIENSVRPLMLGNSKAGKAGSSGDGPQLEEEKPEEEQPEQGDLYKKAVQGLRKAVNAYSSTASKVTTMLASLEKATPEVQADPQHAVSKIQLGDLGTSSSKERNRWNTVLARWPATWAGAAGFFNEAEKVEEVQLEKSKREKALKELNKVLAPTKVWAKGKLDFRPEKGKELEALGDELKGLYTSNAVTARKAASVFKKAHDAGLGLNSPFDKAFSLRKAAEANNLKPAEGSEGSDLKPAEGKNAARTLQRWMRKNSTWPDLYWAEIPLKSGRTKEVKPEKMPFLLPHEWLADYFLQPGAVEEAFPAPGSPLSRQLGESDLGMNQSTVDFLTINLMASNAFQAKRVPITCVESRFVAGRETIEAVQQVIAWSLQSLGEGRYPSSRHDGESLDKARQSMAGLPMAARGGLVQLRGDWDWNCKYFGAPQWNELKGMCWLCKAKPENWRGMYAEDRQNQSLSKAEFEESLRDRNKHVSPLFGLPGVCNKTMKPDWMHVVDEGCGAHAAGHVLNELLAKFPDRGVEKRAERLWEEVQSLYKAKGIPACRRLKKLTAKDIVKPGKAPELAAKAAETRYFCTDVLLPLVESKRLQEGSLHDQAVYNVAKYCAQMYQHMEDFDPKRLQKSGEKFMSQYMALEEEALHLDPEDSLTWRGKPKLRYLGHLLDEARKGIHPKDFWNYRDETEGYHFQKLWFRAGGVTTRGHQTEQVLLKWGHDEPFFSLKEAVQ
;
A
#
# COMPACT_ATOMS: atom_id res chain seq x y z
N MET A 1 -20.21 29.58 43.88
CA MET A 1 -19.52 28.94 42.73
C MET A 1 -19.66 29.75 41.42
N LYS A 2 -20.86 30.17 41.00
CA LYS A 2 -21.07 31.01 39.79
C LYS A 2 -20.37 32.39 39.79
N TRP A 3 -20.15 33.00 40.96
CA TRP A 3 -19.46 34.29 41.08
C TRP A 3 -17.94 34.17 40.85
N LYS A 4 -17.29 33.15 41.42
CA LYS A 4 -15.87 32.84 41.20
C LYS A 4 -15.56 32.52 39.73
N LEU A 5 -16.48 31.90 39.00
CA LEU A 5 -16.35 31.65 37.56
C LEU A 5 -16.39 32.93 36.72
N LYS A 6 -17.16 33.95 37.12
CA LYS A 6 -17.20 35.25 36.42
C LYS A 6 -15.92 36.06 36.65
N GLU A 7 -15.38 36.05 37.86
CA GLU A 7 -14.09 36.69 38.19
C GLU A 7 -12.93 36.03 37.43
N LEU A 8 -12.86 34.69 37.42
CA LEU A 8 -11.85 33.97 36.64
C LEU A 8 -11.94 34.30 35.14
N HIS A 9 -13.17 34.37 34.60
CA HIS A 9 -13.36 34.69 33.19
C HIS A 9 -12.94 36.12 32.85
N LYS A 10 -13.14 37.07 33.77
CA LYS A 10 -12.75 38.48 33.63
C LYS A 10 -11.23 38.67 33.75
N GLU A 11 -10.56 37.97 34.66
CA GLU A 11 -9.09 37.94 34.73
C GLU A 11 -8.46 37.28 33.50
N THR A 12 -9.08 36.21 32.99
CA THR A 12 -8.58 35.50 31.80
C THR A 12 -8.72 36.35 30.54
N THR A 13 -9.85 37.06 30.36
CA THR A 13 -10.04 37.99 29.23
C THR A 13 -9.13 39.21 29.30
N THR A 14 -8.88 39.74 30.50
CA THR A 14 -8.00 40.91 30.68
C THR A 14 -6.53 40.53 30.42
N LYS A 15 -6.08 39.35 30.89
CA LYS A 15 -4.76 38.80 30.56
C LYS A 15 -4.61 38.46 29.07
N HIS A 16 -5.65 37.93 28.42
CA HIS A 16 -5.61 37.70 26.97
C HIS A 16 -5.45 39.01 26.21
N SER A 17 -6.22 40.04 26.53
CA SER A 17 -6.14 41.36 25.89
C SER A 17 -4.77 42.04 26.05
N SER A 18 -4.13 41.92 27.23
CA SER A 18 -2.80 42.50 27.44
C SER A 18 -1.69 41.73 26.72
N ILE A 19 -1.84 40.40 26.59
CA ILE A 19 -0.93 39.56 25.80
C ILE A 19 -1.09 39.84 24.30
N THR A 20 -2.32 40.05 23.81
CA THR A 20 -2.55 40.37 22.39
C THR A 20 -1.93 41.72 22.02
N LYS A 21 -2.16 42.78 22.82
CA LYS A 21 -1.60 44.12 22.56
C LYS A 21 -0.08 44.18 22.66
N THR A 22 0.52 43.43 23.60
CA THR A 22 1.98 43.33 23.69
C THR A 22 2.54 42.50 22.52
N SER A 23 1.85 41.44 22.07
CA SER A 23 2.26 40.68 20.88
C SER A 23 2.12 41.46 19.57
N GLU A 24 1.12 42.34 19.47
CA GLU A 24 0.93 43.25 18.33
C GLU A 24 2.05 44.30 18.30
N LYS A 25 2.36 44.95 19.44
CA LYS A 25 3.49 45.90 19.53
C LYS A 25 4.87 45.27 19.28
N VAL A 26 5.10 44.06 19.78
CA VAL A 26 6.35 43.32 19.50
C VAL A 26 6.39 42.92 18.02
N GLY A 27 5.25 42.53 17.43
CA GLY A 27 5.14 42.26 16.00
C GLY A 27 5.42 43.47 15.12
N GLU A 28 4.99 44.67 15.53
CA GLU A 28 5.28 45.94 14.82
C GLU A 28 6.76 46.33 14.92
N LEU A 29 7.39 46.18 16.09
CA LEU A 29 8.83 46.45 16.27
C LEU A 29 9.71 45.43 15.54
N GLU A 30 9.28 44.17 15.39
CA GLU A 30 9.97 43.19 14.55
C GLU A 30 9.79 43.43 13.04
N ASP A 31 8.75 44.16 12.63
CA ASP A 31 8.45 44.42 11.21
C ASP A 31 9.27 45.59 10.65
N GLU A 32 9.68 46.58 11.47
CA GLU A 32 10.41 47.76 10.98
C GLU A 32 11.85 47.46 10.51
N PRO A 33 12.71 46.74 11.28
CA PRO A 33 14.04 46.35 10.80
C PRO A 33 13.97 45.42 9.59
N PHE A 34 12.96 44.53 9.55
CA PHE A 34 12.71 43.66 8.41
C PHE A 34 12.40 44.46 7.14
N ARG A 35 11.44 45.41 7.22
CA ARG A 35 11.07 46.27 6.08
C ARG A 35 12.25 47.10 5.60
N LYS A 36 13.09 47.62 6.49
CA LYS A 36 14.30 48.38 6.11
C LYS A 36 15.28 47.53 5.29
N VAL A 37 15.49 46.27 5.67
CA VAL A 37 16.35 45.34 4.90
C VAL A 37 15.69 44.99 3.57
N GLU A 38 14.39 44.71 3.56
CA GLU A 38 13.64 44.37 2.35
C GLU A 38 13.61 45.53 1.34
N GLU A 39 13.29 46.75 1.79
CA GLU A 39 13.29 47.95 0.95
C GLU A 39 14.69 48.32 0.44
N ALA A 40 15.73 48.11 1.25
CA ALA A 40 17.10 48.38 0.83
C ALA A 40 17.61 47.41 -0.26
N LEU A 41 17.03 46.21 -0.36
CA LEU A 41 17.40 45.19 -1.34
C LEU A 41 16.52 45.18 -2.60
N LYS A 42 15.31 45.73 -2.54
CA LYS A 42 14.37 45.80 -3.69
C LYS A 42 14.84 46.82 -4.73
N ILE A 43 14.91 46.40 -6.00
CA ILE A 43 15.19 47.26 -7.15
C ILE A 43 14.02 47.17 -8.15
N GLU A 44 13.59 48.29 -8.74
CA GLU A 44 12.42 48.35 -9.64
C GLU A 44 12.56 47.39 -10.84
N ASN A 45 11.55 46.52 -11.00
CA ASN A 45 11.53 45.40 -11.95
C ASN A 45 11.43 45.85 -13.42
N SER A 46 12.37 45.39 -14.26
CA SER A 46 12.17 45.28 -15.72
C SER A 46 12.19 43.81 -16.15
N VAL A 47 11.30 43.46 -17.08
CA VAL A 47 10.98 42.10 -17.55
C VAL A 47 12.24 41.35 -18.04
N ARG A 48 12.48 40.12 -17.57
CA ARG A 48 13.69 39.32 -17.87
C ARG A 48 13.43 38.04 -18.68
N PRO A 49 14.37 37.59 -19.54
CA PRO A 49 14.26 36.36 -20.32
C PRO A 49 14.74 35.11 -19.56
N LEU A 50 14.13 33.96 -19.88
CA LEU A 50 14.42 32.64 -19.29
C LEU A 50 15.54 31.91 -20.06
N MET A 51 16.60 31.47 -19.37
CA MET A 51 17.61 30.54 -19.91
C MET A 51 17.22 29.09 -19.58
N LEU A 52 16.89 28.28 -20.60
CA LEU A 52 16.66 26.83 -20.48
C LEU A 52 17.69 26.05 -21.30
N GLY A 53 18.45 25.19 -20.62
CA GLY A 53 19.40 24.25 -21.25
C GLY A 53 18.70 22.98 -21.77
N ASN A 54 18.91 22.68 -23.05
CA ASN A 54 18.41 21.47 -23.71
C ASN A 54 19.41 20.31 -23.61
N SER A 55 18.91 19.07 -23.43
CA SER A 55 19.69 17.84 -23.58
C SER A 55 19.02 16.86 -24.56
N LYS A 56 19.89 16.13 -25.28
CA LYS A 56 19.71 15.52 -26.62
C LYS A 56 18.88 14.23 -26.63
N ALA A 57 18.11 14.04 -27.71
CA ALA A 57 17.47 12.78 -28.11
C ALA A 57 18.38 11.93 -29.02
N GLY A 58 18.40 10.61 -28.79
CA GLY A 58 19.17 9.62 -29.55
C GLY A 58 18.35 8.82 -30.56
N LYS A 59 19.05 8.38 -31.62
CA LYS A 59 18.60 7.78 -32.90
C LYS A 59 17.82 6.46 -32.81
N ALA A 60 16.92 6.28 -33.79
CA ALA A 60 16.24 5.04 -34.15
C ALA A 60 17.10 4.15 -35.07
N GLY A 61 16.90 2.83 -34.98
CA GLY A 61 17.48 1.80 -35.86
C GLY A 61 16.40 0.79 -36.28
N SER A 62 16.45 0.38 -37.54
CA SER A 62 15.45 -0.38 -38.31
C SER A 62 15.41 -1.88 -38.01
N SER A 63 14.23 -2.50 -38.21
CA SER A 63 13.96 -3.94 -38.17
C SER A 63 13.68 -4.49 -39.57
N GLY A 64 14.10 -5.73 -39.84
CA GLY A 64 13.76 -6.51 -41.03
C GLY A 64 12.87 -7.72 -40.69
N ASP A 65 11.99 -8.05 -41.64
CA ASP A 65 10.91 -9.05 -41.58
C ASP A 65 11.33 -10.49 -41.93
N GLY A 66 10.49 -11.45 -41.52
CA GLY A 66 10.41 -12.81 -42.07
C GLY A 66 9.25 -13.63 -41.45
N PRO A 67 8.34 -14.26 -42.23
CA PRO A 67 7.12 -14.90 -41.71
C PRO A 67 7.26 -16.43 -41.52
N GLN A 68 6.47 -17.02 -40.62
CA GLN A 68 6.27 -18.47 -40.52
C GLN A 68 4.79 -18.85 -40.34
N LEU A 69 4.44 -19.95 -40.99
CA LEU A 69 3.13 -20.51 -41.30
C LEU A 69 2.44 -21.23 -40.12
N GLU A 70 1.11 -21.28 -40.20
CA GLU A 70 0.19 -22.00 -39.31
C GLU A 70 0.01 -23.47 -39.74
N GLU A 71 -0.19 -24.38 -38.77
CA GLU A 71 -0.63 -25.77 -38.97
C GLU A 71 -1.93 -26.06 -38.19
N GLU A 72 -2.89 -26.68 -38.86
CA GLU A 72 -4.22 -27.07 -38.38
C GLU A 72 -4.22 -28.37 -37.55
N LYS A 73 -5.22 -28.52 -36.66
CA LYS A 73 -5.49 -29.71 -35.84
C LYS A 73 -6.65 -30.55 -36.42
N PRO A 74 -6.61 -31.90 -36.34
CA PRO A 74 -7.72 -32.75 -36.75
C PRO A 74 -8.66 -33.16 -35.60
N GLU A 75 -9.83 -33.65 -36.01
CA GLU A 75 -11.10 -33.93 -35.31
C GLU A 75 -11.08 -35.10 -34.29
N GLU A 76 -12.12 -35.10 -33.45
CA GLU A 76 -12.32 -35.86 -32.21
C GLU A 76 -13.04 -37.21 -32.46
N GLU A 77 -12.37 -38.34 -32.21
CA GLU A 77 -12.95 -39.70 -32.31
C GLU A 77 -13.80 -40.07 -31.07
N GLN A 78 -14.91 -40.78 -31.30
CA GLN A 78 -15.79 -41.28 -30.24
C GLN A 78 -15.10 -42.35 -29.37
N PRO A 79 -15.31 -42.35 -28.04
CA PRO A 79 -14.61 -43.27 -27.15
C PRO A 79 -15.06 -44.72 -27.33
N GLU A 80 -14.10 -45.61 -27.60
CA GLU A 80 -14.28 -47.07 -27.63
C GLU A 80 -14.99 -47.59 -26.36
N GLN A 81 -15.94 -48.51 -26.51
CA GLN A 81 -16.74 -49.10 -25.44
C GLN A 81 -15.92 -49.69 -24.27
N GLY A 82 -14.66 -50.07 -24.51
CA GLY A 82 -13.72 -50.47 -23.46
C GLY A 82 -13.46 -49.40 -22.40
N ASP A 83 -13.57 -48.12 -22.75
CA ASP A 83 -13.41 -47.00 -21.81
C ASP A 83 -14.64 -46.80 -20.92
N LEU A 84 -15.84 -47.15 -21.40
CA LEU A 84 -17.05 -47.12 -20.57
C LEU A 84 -17.00 -48.18 -19.47
N TYR A 85 -16.56 -49.40 -19.78
CA TYR A 85 -16.38 -50.45 -18.77
C TYR A 85 -15.30 -50.08 -17.73
N LYS A 86 -14.14 -49.56 -18.17
CA LYS A 86 -13.09 -49.07 -17.26
C LYS A 86 -13.64 -47.99 -16.32
N LYS A 87 -14.39 -47.02 -16.86
CA LYS A 87 -15.03 -45.95 -16.06
C LYS A 87 -16.03 -46.51 -15.05
N ALA A 88 -16.85 -47.50 -15.42
CA ALA A 88 -17.82 -48.14 -14.54
C ALA A 88 -17.14 -48.89 -13.38
N VAL A 89 -16.14 -49.74 -13.67
CA VAL A 89 -15.37 -50.48 -12.64
C VAL A 89 -14.60 -49.52 -11.73
N GLN A 90 -14.03 -48.46 -12.28
CA GLN A 90 -13.37 -47.42 -11.49
C GLN A 90 -14.37 -46.69 -10.57
N GLY A 91 -15.58 -46.45 -11.04
CA GLY A 91 -16.69 -45.90 -10.25
C GLY A 91 -17.06 -46.80 -9.06
N LEU A 92 -17.21 -48.11 -9.30
CA LEU A 92 -17.48 -49.08 -8.24
C LEU A 92 -16.33 -49.14 -7.21
N ARG A 93 -15.06 -49.14 -7.67
CA ARG A 93 -13.89 -49.08 -6.78
C ARG A 93 -13.87 -47.82 -5.89
N LYS A 94 -14.20 -46.66 -6.46
CA LYS A 94 -14.32 -45.42 -5.68
C LYS A 94 -15.40 -45.52 -4.60
N ALA A 95 -16.57 -46.07 -4.93
CA ALA A 95 -17.63 -46.35 -3.96
C ALA A 95 -17.18 -47.35 -2.88
N VAL A 96 -16.36 -48.35 -3.27
CA VAL A 96 -15.76 -49.31 -2.33
C VAL A 96 -14.88 -48.66 -1.30
N ASN A 97 -13.96 -47.83 -1.76
CA ASN A 97 -13.01 -47.14 -0.91
C ASN A 97 -13.69 -46.11 0.01
N ALA A 98 -14.72 -45.41 -0.48
CA ALA A 98 -15.48 -44.45 0.33
C ALA A 98 -16.19 -45.12 1.51
N TYR A 99 -16.76 -46.31 1.30
CA TYR A 99 -17.39 -47.10 2.35
C TYR A 99 -16.37 -47.64 3.35
N SER A 100 -15.24 -48.19 2.87
CA SER A 100 -14.15 -48.65 3.74
C SER A 100 -13.59 -47.52 4.61
N SER A 101 -13.43 -46.31 4.06
CA SER A 101 -13.05 -45.12 4.82
C SER A 101 -14.05 -44.79 5.92
N THR A 102 -15.35 -44.94 5.64
CA THR A 102 -16.42 -44.69 6.62
C THR A 102 -16.39 -45.73 7.74
N ALA A 103 -16.21 -47.02 7.41
CA ALA A 103 -16.06 -48.09 8.39
C ALA A 103 -14.85 -47.86 9.32
N SER A 104 -13.69 -47.47 8.76
CA SER A 104 -12.51 -47.13 9.57
C SER A 104 -12.77 -45.96 10.53
N LYS A 105 -13.55 -44.95 10.11
CA LYS A 105 -13.94 -43.83 11.00
C LYS A 105 -14.79 -44.32 12.17
N VAL A 106 -15.68 -45.28 11.97
CA VAL A 106 -16.47 -45.89 13.07
C VAL A 106 -15.55 -46.57 14.08
N THR A 107 -14.57 -47.34 13.61
CA THR A 107 -13.58 -47.99 14.47
C THR A 107 -12.74 -46.98 15.25
N THR A 108 -12.31 -45.89 14.62
CA THR A 108 -11.57 -44.82 15.31
C THR A 108 -12.44 -44.13 16.37
N MET A 109 -13.70 -43.85 16.07
CA MET A 109 -14.63 -43.23 17.04
C MET A 109 -14.89 -44.14 18.25
N LEU A 110 -15.01 -45.45 18.04
CA LEU A 110 -15.10 -46.43 19.14
C LEU A 110 -13.87 -46.40 20.04
N ALA A 111 -12.67 -46.44 19.45
CA ALA A 111 -11.42 -46.37 20.21
C ALA A 111 -11.27 -45.04 20.98
N SER A 112 -11.77 -43.93 20.43
CA SER A 112 -11.82 -42.64 21.13
C SER A 112 -12.80 -42.63 22.29
N LEU A 113 -13.97 -43.27 22.15
CA LEU A 113 -14.94 -43.39 23.25
C LEU A 113 -14.42 -44.26 24.38
N GLU A 114 -13.67 -45.33 24.08
CA GLU A 114 -13.04 -46.18 25.08
C GLU A 114 -11.96 -45.46 25.90
N LYS A 115 -11.36 -44.41 25.34
CA LYS A 115 -10.32 -43.58 25.96
C LYS A 115 -10.84 -42.26 26.54
N ALA A 116 -12.16 -42.05 26.56
CA ALA A 116 -12.77 -40.82 27.04
C ALA A 116 -12.51 -40.60 28.55
N THR A 117 -12.51 -39.35 29.02
CA THR A 117 -12.34 -39.03 30.45
C THR A 117 -13.49 -39.61 31.29
N PRO A 118 -13.30 -39.82 32.60
CA PRO A 118 -14.35 -40.33 33.47
C PRO A 118 -15.65 -39.50 33.42
N GLU A 119 -15.55 -38.18 33.27
CA GLU A 119 -16.74 -37.30 33.17
C GLU A 119 -17.53 -37.55 31.87
N VAL A 120 -16.83 -37.82 30.76
CA VAL A 120 -17.47 -38.14 29.47
C VAL A 120 -18.03 -39.56 29.47
N GLN A 121 -17.38 -40.50 30.17
CA GLN A 121 -17.89 -41.87 30.34
C GLN A 121 -19.14 -41.93 31.22
N ALA A 122 -19.32 -40.97 32.13
CA ALA A 122 -20.51 -40.86 32.99
C ALA A 122 -21.76 -40.30 32.27
N ASP A 123 -21.63 -39.75 31.05
CA ASP A 123 -22.75 -39.27 30.25
C ASP A 123 -23.59 -40.46 29.74
N PRO A 124 -24.92 -40.53 30.01
CA PRO A 124 -25.78 -41.60 29.50
C PRO A 124 -25.71 -41.78 27.97
N GLN A 125 -25.44 -40.69 27.24
CA GLN A 125 -25.29 -40.70 25.79
C GLN A 125 -24.00 -41.39 25.33
N HIS A 126 -22.98 -41.52 26.19
CA HIS A 126 -21.74 -42.25 25.90
C HIS A 126 -22.00 -43.74 25.72
N ALA A 127 -22.73 -44.35 26.66
CA ALA A 127 -23.08 -45.77 26.61
C ALA A 127 -23.93 -46.09 25.36
N VAL A 128 -24.93 -45.25 25.07
CA VAL A 128 -25.77 -45.36 23.87
C VAL A 128 -24.93 -45.25 22.60
N SER A 129 -24.03 -44.27 22.53
CA SER A 129 -23.16 -44.05 21.37
C SER A 129 -22.17 -45.19 21.17
N LYS A 130 -21.63 -45.76 22.25
CA LYS A 130 -20.70 -46.90 22.21
C LYS A 130 -21.38 -48.16 21.66
N ILE A 131 -22.60 -48.46 22.11
CA ILE A 131 -23.40 -49.59 21.60
C ILE A 131 -23.73 -49.39 20.12
N GLN A 132 -24.29 -48.23 19.77
CA GLN A 132 -24.66 -47.90 18.39
C GLN A 132 -23.48 -47.98 17.42
N LEU A 133 -22.31 -47.44 17.79
CA LEU A 133 -21.11 -47.54 16.96
C LEU A 133 -20.54 -48.96 16.90
N GLY A 134 -20.68 -49.76 17.97
CA GLY A 134 -20.25 -51.16 18.00
C GLY A 134 -21.05 -52.03 17.03
N ASP A 135 -22.38 -51.90 17.05
CA ASP A 135 -23.29 -52.58 16.13
C ASP A 135 -23.00 -52.15 14.68
N LEU A 136 -22.79 -50.84 14.49
CA LEU A 136 -22.47 -50.28 13.19
C LEU A 136 -21.11 -50.72 12.66
N GLY A 137 -20.11 -50.85 13.53
CA GLY A 137 -18.77 -51.33 13.19
C GLY A 137 -18.79 -52.79 12.71
N THR A 138 -19.60 -53.62 13.39
CA THR A 138 -19.81 -55.03 13.06
C THR A 138 -20.54 -55.18 11.72
N SER A 139 -21.64 -54.43 11.53
CA SER A 139 -22.41 -54.39 10.29
C SER A 139 -21.58 -53.86 9.12
N SER A 140 -20.83 -52.78 9.32
CA SER A 140 -19.95 -52.19 8.30
C SER A 140 -18.82 -53.12 7.88
N SER A 141 -18.26 -53.90 8.81
CA SER A 141 -17.19 -54.86 8.52
C SER A 141 -17.70 -56.06 7.70
N LYS A 142 -18.89 -56.58 8.04
CA LYS A 142 -19.56 -57.64 7.25
C LYS A 142 -19.84 -57.17 5.83
N GLU A 143 -20.41 -55.98 5.70
CA GLU A 143 -20.77 -55.42 4.39
C GLU A 143 -19.53 -55.06 3.57
N ARG A 144 -18.46 -54.54 4.19
CA ARG A 144 -17.17 -54.32 3.53
C ARG A 144 -16.61 -55.62 2.93
N ASN A 145 -16.64 -56.71 3.69
CA ASN A 145 -16.15 -58.00 3.22
C ASN A 145 -17.00 -58.52 2.04
N ARG A 146 -18.33 -58.44 2.15
CA ARG A 146 -19.26 -58.78 1.05
C ARG A 146 -18.91 -58.04 -0.23
N TRP A 147 -18.70 -56.73 -0.15
CA TRP A 147 -18.41 -55.94 -1.33
C TRP A 147 -17.00 -56.14 -1.90
N ASN A 148 -16.02 -56.45 -1.06
CA ASN A 148 -14.69 -56.85 -1.54
C ASN A 148 -14.77 -58.17 -2.30
N THR A 149 -15.62 -59.11 -1.88
CA THR A 149 -15.93 -60.32 -2.63
C THR A 149 -16.61 -60.02 -3.96
N VAL A 150 -17.56 -59.07 -3.99
CA VAL A 150 -18.18 -58.61 -5.25
C VAL A 150 -17.12 -58.02 -6.18
N LEU A 151 -16.27 -57.12 -5.69
CA LEU A 151 -15.23 -56.46 -6.48
C LEU A 151 -14.19 -57.46 -7.02
N ALA A 152 -13.87 -58.52 -6.27
CA ALA A 152 -12.93 -59.56 -6.67
C ALA A 152 -13.42 -60.41 -7.86
N ARG A 153 -14.73 -60.41 -8.16
CA ARG A 153 -15.30 -61.11 -9.32
C ARG A 153 -15.07 -60.38 -10.66
N TRP A 154 -14.64 -59.13 -10.63
CA TRP A 154 -14.47 -58.30 -11.83
C TRP A 154 -12.99 -58.20 -12.23
N PRO A 155 -12.60 -58.64 -13.45
CA PRO A 155 -11.22 -58.54 -13.92
C PRO A 155 -10.70 -57.10 -13.93
N ALA A 156 -9.41 -56.93 -13.60
CA ALA A 156 -8.76 -55.62 -13.60
C ALA A 156 -8.52 -55.04 -15.00
N THR A 157 -8.57 -55.87 -16.05
CA THR A 157 -8.31 -55.51 -17.45
C THR A 157 -9.39 -56.06 -18.37
N TRP A 158 -9.69 -55.31 -19.44
CA TRP A 158 -10.70 -55.66 -20.46
C TRP A 158 -10.40 -57.00 -21.15
N ALA A 159 -9.11 -57.25 -21.46
CA ALA A 159 -8.66 -58.48 -22.10
C ALA A 159 -8.99 -59.76 -21.30
N GLY A 160 -9.16 -59.67 -19.97
CA GLY A 160 -9.57 -60.80 -19.14
C GLY A 160 -11.08 -61.05 -19.09
N ALA A 161 -11.89 -60.16 -19.68
CA ALA A 161 -13.37 -60.21 -19.63
C ALA A 161 -14.02 -60.66 -20.95
N ALA A 162 -13.24 -60.77 -22.03
CA ALA A 162 -13.72 -60.90 -23.42
C ALA A 162 -14.29 -62.29 -23.79
N GLY A 163 -14.18 -63.31 -22.93
CA GLY A 163 -14.51 -64.69 -23.29
C GLY A 163 -15.87 -65.25 -22.87
N PHE A 164 -16.72 -64.52 -22.12
CA PHE A 164 -17.82 -65.19 -21.40
C PHE A 164 -19.21 -64.53 -21.37
N PHE A 165 -19.44 -63.27 -21.75
CA PHE A 165 -20.78 -62.62 -21.65
C PHE A 165 -20.97 -61.42 -22.61
N ASN A 166 -22.22 -61.02 -22.87
CA ASN A 166 -22.61 -59.84 -23.64
C ASN A 166 -22.14 -58.53 -22.96
N GLU A 167 -21.60 -57.59 -23.74
CA GLU A 167 -20.85 -56.42 -23.28
C GLU A 167 -21.72 -55.33 -22.61
N ALA A 168 -22.97 -55.18 -23.03
CA ALA A 168 -23.91 -54.20 -22.48
C ALA A 168 -24.41 -54.60 -21.07
N GLU A 169 -24.66 -55.89 -20.85
CA GLU A 169 -25.19 -56.41 -19.58
C GLU A 169 -24.22 -56.17 -18.41
N LYS A 170 -22.91 -56.28 -18.65
CA LYS A 170 -21.88 -56.04 -17.62
C LYS A 170 -21.81 -54.59 -17.17
N VAL A 171 -21.97 -53.62 -18.09
CA VAL A 171 -21.93 -52.20 -17.72
C VAL A 171 -23.13 -51.86 -16.84
N GLU A 172 -24.32 -52.37 -17.18
CA GLU A 172 -25.52 -52.19 -16.37
C GLU A 172 -25.40 -52.86 -14.99
N GLU A 173 -24.86 -54.09 -14.92
CA GLU A 173 -24.66 -54.80 -13.66
C GLU A 173 -23.69 -54.05 -12.72
N VAL A 174 -22.57 -53.53 -13.24
CA VAL A 174 -21.63 -52.71 -12.45
C VAL A 174 -22.28 -51.42 -11.95
N GLN A 175 -23.10 -50.75 -12.78
CA GLN A 175 -23.80 -49.54 -12.37
C GLN A 175 -24.87 -49.83 -11.31
N LEU A 176 -25.57 -50.95 -11.42
CA LEU A 176 -26.55 -51.39 -10.43
C LEU A 176 -25.88 -51.65 -9.07
N GLU A 177 -24.76 -52.37 -9.05
CA GLU A 177 -23.99 -52.63 -7.82
C GLU A 177 -23.40 -51.36 -7.21
N LYS A 178 -22.93 -50.42 -8.05
CA LYS A 178 -22.50 -49.09 -7.60
C LYS A 178 -23.65 -48.33 -6.91
N SER A 179 -24.84 -48.31 -7.52
CA SER A 179 -26.02 -47.64 -6.98
C SER A 179 -26.47 -48.24 -5.64
N LYS A 180 -26.54 -49.58 -5.54
CA LYS A 180 -26.83 -50.30 -4.29
C LYS A 180 -25.88 -49.86 -3.17
N ARG A 181 -24.60 -49.70 -3.48
CA ARG A 181 -23.60 -49.27 -2.51
C ARG A 181 -23.70 -47.81 -2.10
N GLU A 182 -23.92 -46.90 -3.05
CA GLU A 182 -24.11 -45.48 -2.74
C GLU A 182 -25.31 -45.28 -1.82
N LYS A 183 -26.38 -46.07 -2.01
CA LYS A 183 -27.54 -46.10 -1.10
C LYS A 183 -27.16 -46.58 0.30
N ALA A 184 -26.42 -47.69 0.41
CA ALA A 184 -25.94 -48.20 1.71
C ALA A 184 -25.03 -47.18 2.44
N LEU A 185 -24.18 -46.45 1.69
CA LEU A 185 -23.33 -45.41 2.25
C LEU A 185 -24.14 -44.19 2.75
N LYS A 186 -25.21 -43.81 2.06
CA LYS A 186 -26.11 -42.74 2.52
C LYS A 186 -26.80 -43.12 3.82
N GLU A 187 -27.34 -44.34 3.93
CA GLU A 187 -27.95 -44.83 5.17
C GLU A 187 -26.94 -44.90 6.32
N LEU A 188 -25.72 -45.40 6.06
CA LEU A 188 -24.64 -45.43 7.04
C LEU A 188 -24.30 -44.03 7.58
N ASN A 189 -24.24 -43.02 6.70
CA ASN A 189 -23.98 -41.65 7.11
C ASN A 189 -25.14 -41.01 7.88
N LYS A 190 -26.39 -41.38 7.56
CA LYS A 190 -27.58 -40.95 8.29
C LYS A 190 -27.57 -41.46 9.73
N VAL A 191 -27.19 -42.73 9.93
CA VAL A 191 -27.03 -43.35 11.26
C VAL A 191 -25.86 -42.74 12.03
N LEU A 192 -24.77 -42.34 11.35
CA LEU A 192 -23.59 -41.74 11.97
C LEU A 192 -23.75 -40.28 12.37
N ALA A 193 -24.70 -39.55 11.79
CA ALA A 193 -24.81 -38.11 11.99
C ALA A 193 -25.04 -37.70 13.46
N PRO A 194 -25.96 -38.32 14.23
CA PRO A 194 -26.20 -37.95 15.63
C PRO A 194 -24.97 -38.17 16.52
N THR A 195 -24.29 -39.32 16.36
CA THR A 195 -23.11 -39.66 17.16
C THR A 195 -21.90 -38.78 16.82
N LYS A 196 -21.76 -38.36 15.55
CA LYS A 196 -20.72 -37.39 15.14
C LYS A 196 -20.94 -36.02 15.76
N VAL A 197 -22.18 -35.56 15.83
CA VAL A 197 -22.53 -34.26 16.43
C VAL A 197 -22.23 -34.27 17.92
N TRP A 198 -22.62 -35.33 18.63
CA TRP A 198 -22.35 -35.47 20.06
C TRP A 198 -20.85 -35.62 20.37
N ALA A 199 -20.14 -36.51 19.67
CA ALA A 199 -18.70 -36.71 19.86
C ALA A 199 -17.88 -35.44 19.60
N LYS A 200 -18.26 -34.64 18.59
CA LYS A 200 -17.57 -33.38 18.26
C LYS A 200 -17.70 -32.31 19.36
N GLY A 201 -18.73 -32.38 20.20
CA GLY A 201 -18.93 -31.44 21.31
C GLY A 201 -18.24 -31.85 22.61
N LYS A 202 -17.83 -33.11 22.78
CA LYS A 202 -17.37 -33.67 24.07
C LYS A 202 -15.99 -34.36 24.03
N LEU A 203 -15.50 -34.78 22.88
CA LEU A 203 -14.25 -35.55 22.73
C LEU A 203 -13.09 -34.76 22.10
N ASP A 204 -13.11 -33.43 22.08
CA ASP A 204 -12.07 -32.62 21.42
C ASP A 204 -10.78 -32.57 22.26
N PHE A 205 -10.11 -33.72 22.40
CA PHE A 205 -8.77 -33.84 22.95
C PHE A 205 -7.77 -33.46 21.87
N ARG A 206 -7.68 -32.16 21.55
CA ARG A 206 -6.45 -31.61 20.99
C ARG A 206 -5.57 -31.23 22.18
N PRO A 207 -4.31 -31.72 22.28
CA PRO A 207 -3.39 -31.16 23.26
C PRO A 207 -3.38 -29.65 23.07
N GLU A 208 -3.47 -28.87 24.15
CA GLU A 208 -3.31 -27.43 24.09
C GLU A 208 -2.05 -27.15 23.26
N LYS A 209 -2.23 -26.62 22.05
CA LYS A 209 -1.10 -26.13 21.29
C LYS A 209 -0.52 -25.03 22.14
N GLY A 210 0.70 -25.23 22.65
CA GLY A 210 1.37 -24.20 23.42
C GLY A 210 1.35 -22.91 22.61
N LYS A 211 0.81 -21.82 23.16
CA LYS A 211 0.71 -20.52 22.48
C LYS A 211 2.04 -20.09 21.83
N GLU A 212 3.15 -20.50 22.43
CA GLU A 212 4.52 -20.30 21.94
C GLU A 212 4.79 -20.98 20.59
N LEU A 213 4.24 -22.17 20.33
CA LEU A 213 4.37 -22.86 19.05
C LEU A 213 3.54 -22.21 17.95
N GLU A 214 2.38 -21.65 18.29
CA GLU A 214 1.59 -20.87 17.35
C GLU A 214 2.31 -19.55 17.02
N ALA A 215 2.82 -18.85 18.03
CA ALA A 215 3.63 -17.65 17.86
C ALA A 215 4.88 -17.88 17.00
N LEU A 216 5.62 -18.98 17.22
CA LEU A 216 6.76 -19.37 16.38
C LEU A 216 6.34 -19.66 14.93
N GLY A 217 5.18 -20.33 14.76
CA GLY A 217 4.60 -20.56 13.45
C GLY A 217 4.29 -19.25 12.71
N ASP A 218 3.78 -18.26 13.43
CA ASP A 218 3.45 -16.94 12.88
C ASP A 218 4.68 -16.09 12.59
N GLU A 219 5.71 -16.13 13.45
CA GLU A 219 7.01 -15.49 13.20
C GLU A 219 7.66 -16.03 11.92
N LEU A 220 7.66 -17.36 11.74
CA LEU A 220 8.20 -17.99 10.54
C LEU A 220 7.42 -17.63 9.26
N LYS A 221 6.11 -17.38 9.37
CA LYS A 221 5.30 -16.88 8.25
C LYS A 221 5.65 -15.42 7.95
N GLY A 222 5.78 -14.58 8.97
CA GLY A 222 6.19 -13.18 8.88
C GLY A 222 7.54 -12.99 8.18
N LEU A 223 8.50 -13.89 8.42
CA LEU A 223 9.78 -13.88 7.71
C LEU A 223 9.63 -14.14 6.20
N TYR A 224 8.65 -14.91 5.77
CA TYR A 224 8.41 -15.14 4.35
C TYR A 224 7.69 -13.95 3.69
N THR A 225 6.66 -13.42 4.33
CA THR A 225 5.85 -12.31 3.80
C THR A 225 6.66 -11.03 3.69
N SER A 226 7.54 -10.75 4.67
CA SER A 226 8.52 -9.66 4.63
C SER A 226 9.70 -9.86 3.65
N ASN A 227 9.71 -10.96 2.87
CA ASN A 227 10.83 -11.38 2.01
C ASN A 227 12.17 -11.63 2.74
N ALA A 228 12.18 -11.78 4.06
CA ALA A 228 13.39 -12.12 4.82
C ALA A 228 13.90 -13.54 4.52
N VAL A 229 13.02 -14.46 4.09
CA VAL A 229 13.39 -15.81 3.64
C VAL A 229 12.72 -16.19 2.32
N THR A 230 13.40 -17.03 1.52
CA THR A 230 12.80 -17.57 0.28
C THR A 230 11.70 -18.59 0.60
N ALA A 231 10.72 -18.74 -0.30
CA ALA A 231 9.67 -19.77 -0.18
C ALA A 231 10.25 -21.18 0.05
N ARG A 232 11.37 -21.50 -0.60
CA ARG A 232 12.06 -22.79 -0.45
C ARG A 232 12.64 -22.95 0.95
N LYS A 233 13.23 -21.88 1.50
CA LYS A 233 13.77 -21.88 2.85
C LYS A 233 12.66 -21.99 3.89
N ALA A 234 11.58 -21.21 3.74
CA ALA A 234 10.39 -21.30 4.60
C ALA A 234 9.80 -22.73 4.61
N ALA A 235 9.58 -23.31 3.42
CA ALA A 235 9.11 -24.69 3.29
C ALA A 235 10.05 -25.71 3.96
N SER A 236 11.37 -25.52 3.84
CA SER A 236 12.35 -26.36 4.51
C SER A 236 12.29 -26.26 6.03
N VAL A 237 12.04 -25.07 6.59
CA VAL A 237 11.90 -24.88 8.04
C VAL A 237 10.63 -25.53 8.54
N PHE A 238 9.49 -25.28 7.87
CA PHE A 238 8.22 -25.95 8.20
C PHE A 238 8.30 -27.47 8.10
N LYS A 239 9.04 -27.99 7.12
CA LYS A 239 9.28 -29.44 7.01
C LYS A 239 9.99 -29.97 8.24
N LYS A 240 11.11 -29.34 8.64
CA LYS A 240 11.87 -29.73 9.83
C LYS A 240 11.01 -29.68 11.09
N ALA A 241 10.18 -28.65 11.23
CA ALA A 241 9.26 -28.51 12.35
C ALA A 241 8.21 -29.63 12.38
N HIS A 242 7.59 -29.92 11.23
CA HIS A 242 6.63 -31.02 11.09
C HIS A 242 7.27 -32.39 11.39
N ASP A 243 8.48 -32.64 10.88
CA ASP A 243 9.22 -33.87 11.12
C ASP A 243 9.60 -34.02 12.61
N ALA A 244 9.83 -32.90 13.31
CA ALA A 244 10.02 -32.83 14.76
C ALA A 244 8.71 -32.90 15.56
N GLY A 245 7.55 -33.06 14.92
CA GLY A 245 6.25 -33.14 15.58
C GLY A 245 5.68 -31.80 16.07
N LEU A 246 6.26 -30.67 15.64
CA LEU A 246 5.81 -29.32 16.00
C LEU A 246 4.61 -28.92 15.13
N GLY A 247 3.43 -28.79 15.74
CA GLY A 247 2.18 -28.47 15.06
C GLY A 247 2.01 -26.98 14.70
N LEU A 248 2.92 -26.43 13.89
CA LEU A 248 3.00 -24.98 13.56
C LEU A 248 1.89 -24.44 12.63
N ASN A 249 0.84 -25.22 12.36
CA ASN A 249 -0.22 -24.87 11.40
C ASN A 249 0.38 -24.43 10.05
N SER A 250 1.25 -25.28 9.51
CA SER A 250 2.03 -24.95 8.34
C SER A 250 1.17 -25.01 7.07
N PRO A 251 1.40 -24.11 6.11
CA PRO A 251 0.85 -24.19 4.75
C PRO A 251 1.11 -25.53 4.05
N PHE A 252 2.07 -26.31 4.54
CA PHE A 252 2.55 -27.55 3.95
C PHE A 252 2.11 -28.83 4.70
N ASP A 253 1.43 -28.72 5.85
CA ASP A 253 1.12 -29.87 6.71
C ASP A 253 0.41 -31.02 5.98
N LYS A 254 -0.55 -30.69 5.11
CA LYS A 254 -1.27 -31.68 4.29
C LYS A 254 -0.31 -32.42 3.34
N ALA A 255 0.62 -31.69 2.70
CA ALA A 255 1.59 -32.28 1.79
C ALA A 255 2.60 -33.17 2.53
N PHE A 256 3.03 -32.74 3.72
CA PHE A 256 3.92 -33.54 4.56
C PHE A 256 3.24 -34.81 5.09
N SER A 257 1.99 -34.70 5.52
CA SER A 257 1.19 -35.84 6.00
C SER A 257 0.96 -36.89 4.91
N LEU A 258 0.61 -36.46 3.69
CA LEU A 258 0.42 -37.37 2.55
C LEU A 258 1.72 -38.08 2.16
N ARG A 259 2.86 -37.39 2.25
CA ARG A 259 4.18 -37.98 2.01
C ARG A 259 4.52 -39.03 3.06
N LYS A 260 4.37 -38.70 4.35
CA LYS A 260 4.61 -39.63 5.45
C LYS A 260 3.74 -40.88 5.31
N ALA A 261 2.49 -40.73 4.86
CA ALA A 261 1.61 -41.84 4.55
C ALA A 261 2.07 -42.65 3.32
N ALA A 262 2.58 -42.03 2.25
CA ALA A 262 3.10 -42.73 1.09
C ALA A 262 4.39 -43.51 1.41
N GLU A 263 5.31 -42.91 2.18
CA GLU A 263 6.55 -43.54 2.66
C GLU A 263 6.24 -44.73 3.58
N ALA A 264 5.30 -44.58 4.52
CA ALA A 264 4.87 -45.68 5.39
C ALA A 264 4.24 -46.86 4.62
N ASN A 265 3.65 -46.60 3.45
CA ASN A 265 3.03 -47.62 2.60
C ASN A 265 3.96 -48.14 1.48
N ASN A 266 5.24 -47.77 1.49
CA ASN A 266 6.23 -48.18 0.48
C ASN A 266 5.79 -47.92 -0.97
N LEU A 267 4.94 -46.91 -1.18
CA LEU A 267 4.44 -46.54 -2.49
C LEU A 267 5.52 -45.73 -3.22
N LYS A 268 6.11 -46.30 -4.28
CA LYS A 268 7.00 -45.53 -5.16
C LYS A 268 6.23 -44.35 -5.78
N PRO A 269 6.82 -43.16 -5.87
CA PRO A 269 6.21 -42.05 -6.60
C PRO A 269 6.09 -42.46 -8.07
N ALA A 270 4.88 -42.45 -8.63
CA ALA A 270 4.68 -42.72 -10.05
C ALA A 270 5.45 -41.68 -10.90
N GLU A 271 6.31 -42.16 -11.79
CA GLU A 271 6.90 -41.35 -12.86
C GLU A 271 5.83 -41.17 -13.94
N GLY A 272 5.53 -39.90 -14.30
CA GLY A 272 4.80 -39.59 -15.53
C GLY A 272 3.31 -39.20 -15.46
N SER A 273 2.63 -39.15 -14.31
CA SER A 273 1.23 -38.63 -14.31
C SER A 273 1.20 -37.09 -14.24
N GLU A 274 0.91 -36.42 -15.36
CA GLU A 274 0.78 -34.95 -15.47
C GLU A 274 -0.41 -34.34 -14.71
N GLY A 275 -1.18 -35.12 -13.96
CA GLY A 275 -2.27 -34.60 -13.12
C GLY A 275 -2.48 -35.40 -11.85
N SER A 276 -1.84 -35.00 -10.74
CA SER A 276 -2.42 -35.12 -9.40
C SER A 276 -1.51 -34.49 -8.34
N ASP A 277 -2.13 -33.82 -7.38
CA ASP A 277 -1.59 -33.00 -6.28
C ASP A 277 -0.71 -33.77 -5.23
N LEU A 278 0.03 -34.81 -5.63
CA LEU A 278 0.68 -35.75 -4.69
C LEU A 278 2.22 -35.79 -4.73
N LYS A 279 2.90 -34.97 -5.54
CA LYS A 279 4.36 -34.77 -5.39
C LYS A 279 4.64 -33.62 -4.40
N PRO A 280 5.23 -33.88 -3.22
CA PRO A 280 5.59 -32.82 -2.30
C PRO A 280 6.64 -31.91 -2.93
N ALA A 281 6.50 -30.62 -2.65
CA ALA A 281 7.38 -29.57 -3.14
C ALA A 281 8.84 -29.80 -2.72
N GLU A 282 9.68 -30.28 -3.64
CA GLU A 282 11.16 -30.15 -3.54
C GLU A 282 11.62 -28.70 -3.78
N GLY A 283 10.92 -27.75 -3.17
CA GLY A 283 11.07 -26.31 -3.38
C GLY A 283 10.44 -25.77 -4.66
N LYS A 284 10.22 -26.59 -5.71
CA LYS A 284 9.69 -26.11 -7.01
C LYS A 284 8.31 -25.46 -6.91
N ASN A 285 7.44 -25.93 -6.02
CA ASN A 285 6.07 -25.43 -5.84
C ASN A 285 5.84 -24.66 -4.52
N ALA A 286 6.88 -24.41 -3.73
CA ALA A 286 6.73 -23.83 -2.40
C ALA A 286 6.04 -22.46 -2.43
N ALA A 287 6.43 -21.60 -3.38
CA ALA A 287 5.84 -20.27 -3.57
C ALA A 287 4.34 -20.35 -3.91
N ARG A 288 3.95 -21.28 -4.78
CA ARG A 288 2.53 -21.49 -5.15
C ARG A 288 1.71 -22.00 -3.97
N THR A 289 2.25 -22.92 -3.18
CA THR A 289 1.58 -23.41 -1.96
C THR A 289 1.39 -22.30 -0.94
N LEU A 290 2.42 -21.50 -0.68
CA LEU A 290 2.33 -20.35 0.21
C LEU A 290 1.32 -19.33 -0.29
N GLN A 291 1.30 -19.04 -1.59
CA GLN A 291 0.33 -18.12 -2.17
C GLN A 291 -1.11 -18.61 -2.05
N ARG A 292 -1.38 -19.88 -2.37
CA ARG A 292 -2.73 -20.48 -2.17
C ARG A 292 -3.16 -20.40 -0.71
N TRP A 293 -2.21 -20.62 0.20
CA TRP A 293 -2.46 -20.50 1.63
C TRP A 293 -2.74 -19.05 2.02
N MET A 294 -1.96 -18.06 1.57
CA MET A 294 -2.22 -16.64 1.83
C MET A 294 -3.60 -16.22 1.31
N ARG A 295 -3.99 -16.62 0.10
CA ARG A 295 -5.35 -16.37 -0.41
C ARG A 295 -6.43 -16.94 0.51
N LYS A 296 -6.27 -18.19 0.94
CA LYS A 296 -7.26 -18.88 1.77
C LYS A 296 -7.37 -18.31 3.20
N ASN A 297 -6.30 -17.73 3.72
CA ASN A 297 -6.24 -17.17 5.08
C ASN A 297 -6.20 -15.64 5.07
N SER A 298 -6.42 -15.01 3.92
CA SER A 298 -6.54 -13.55 3.83
C SER A 298 -7.78 -13.13 4.62
N THR A 299 -7.61 -12.16 5.50
CA THR A 299 -8.73 -11.46 6.15
C THR A 299 -9.28 -10.33 5.29
N TRP A 300 -8.60 -9.99 4.19
CA TRP A 300 -9.03 -8.98 3.23
C TRP A 300 -9.91 -9.59 2.13
N PRO A 301 -10.78 -8.77 1.49
CA PRO A 301 -11.59 -9.18 0.36
C PRO A 301 -10.78 -9.77 -0.80
N ASP A 302 -11.45 -10.61 -1.59
CA ASP A 302 -10.86 -11.23 -2.78
C ASP A 302 -10.42 -10.17 -3.80
N LEU A 303 -9.22 -10.35 -4.37
CA LEU A 303 -8.69 -9.42 -5.38
C LEU A 303 -9.56 -9.39 -6.65
N TYR A 304 -9.85 -8.19 -7.13
CA TYR A 304 -10.51 -7.94 -8.41
C TYR A 304 -9.51 -7.91 -9.55
N TRP A 305 -9.82 -8.53 -10.69
CA TRP A 305 -8.93 -8.57 -11.85
C TRP A 305 -9.49 -7.75 -13.02
N ALA A 306 -8.68 -6.82 -13.52
CA ALA A 306 -8.98 -5.96 -14.66
C ALA A 306 -7.92 -6.09 -15.76
N GLU A 307 -8.30 -5.90 -17.01
CA GLU A 307 -7.36 -5.86 -18.14
C GLU A 307 -6.76 -4.46 -18.26
N ILE A 308 -5.44 -4.37 -18.06
CA ILE A 308 -4.71 -3.12 -18.09
C ILE A 308 -3.69 -3.18 -19.24
N PRO A 309 -3.65 -2.19 -20.14
CA PRO A 309 -2.64 -2.13 -21.19
C PRO A 309 -1.26 -1.92 -20.55
N LEU A 310 -0.34 -2.86 -20.77
CA LEU A 310 1.03 -2.82 -20.23
C LEU A 310 2.05 -3.01 -21.34
N LYS A 311 3.15 -2.27 -21.24
CA LYS A 311 4.29 -2.35 -22.15
C LYS A 311 5.19 -3.56 -21.87
N SER A 312 5.43 -4.37 -22.89
CA SER A 312 6.39 -5.48 -22.84
C SER A 312 7.81 -5.00 -22.62
N GLY A 313 8.48 -5.53 -21.60
CA GLY A 313 9.88 -5.19 -21.32
C GLY A 313 10.82 -5.47 -22.50
N ARG A 314 10.56 -6.58 -23.23
CA ARG A 314 11.38 -7.08 -24.35
C ARG A 314 10.95 -6.49 -25.69
N THR A 315 9.66 -6.57 -26.04
CA THR A 315 9.17 -6.16 -27.38
C THR A 315 8.73 -4.70 -27.44
N LYS A 316 8.56 -4.04 -26.29
CA LYS A 316 8.00 -2.68 -26.16
C LYS A 316 6.55 -2.54 -26.66
N GLU A 317 5.94 -3.60 -27.15
CA GLU A 317 4.51 -3.67 -27.51
C GLU A 317 3.64 -3.47 -26.27
N VAL A 318 2.53 -2.76 -26.44
CA VAL A 318 1.49 -2.62 -25.41
C VAL A 318 0.47 -3.73 -25.62
N LYS A 319 0.19 -4.51 -24.57
CA LYS A 319 -0.81 -5.58 -24.59
C LYS A 319 -1.67 -5.50 -23.33
N PRO A 320 -2.98 -5.81 -23.41
CA PRO A 320 -3.81 -5.95 -22.22
C PRO A 320 -3.28 -7.11 -21.38
N GLU A 321 -3.04 -6.86 -20.09
CA GLU A 321 -2.66 -7.88 -19.12
C GLU A 321 -3.57 -7.78 -17.90
N LYS A 322 -3.96 -8.94 -17.35
CA LYS A 322 -4.80 -8.98 -16.15
C LYS A 322 -4.00 -8.54 -14.93
N MET A 323 -4.46 -7.48 -14.27
CA MET A 323 -3.89 -6.89 -13.07
C MET A 323 -4.87 -6.98 -11.90
N PRO A 324 -4.39 -7.32 -10.68
CA PRO A 324 -5.23 -7.40 -9.50
C PRO A 324 -5.37 -6.04 -8.80
N PHE A 325 -6.52 -5.84 -8.17
CA PHE A 325 -6.90 -4.67 -7.41
C PHE A 325 -7.57 -5.09 -6.10
N LEU A 326 -7.19 -4.47 -4.99
CA LEU A 326 -7.95 -4.49 -3.75
C LEU A 326 -8.91 -3.31 -3.77
N LEU A 327 -10.20 -3.56 -3.99
CA LEU A 327 -11.16 -2.51 -4.32
C LEU A 327 -11.58 -1.72 -3.07
N PRO A 328 -11.42 -0.37 -3.05
CA PRO A 328 -11.89 0.48 -1.96
C PRO A 328 -13.30 0.19 -1.45
N HIS A 329 -14.28 0.08 -2.34
CA HIS A 329 -15.68 -0.09 -1.92
C HIS A 329 -15.97 -1.41 -1.22
N GLU A 330 -15.17 -2.46 -1.43
CA GLU A 330 -15.40 -3.75 -0.82
C GLU A 330 -14.90 -3.76 0.63
N TRP A 331 -13.62 -3.45 0.82
CA TRP A 331 -13.04 -3.49 2.17
C TRP A 331 -13.57 -2.37 3.07
N LEU A 332 -13.94 -1.21 2.52
CA LEU A 332 -14.57 -0.14 3.30
C LEU A 332 -15.99 -0.51 3.72
N ALA A 333 -16.76 -1.15 2.85
CA ALA A 333 -18.09 -1.64 3.23
C ALA A 333 -17.99 -2.66 4.38
N ASP A 334 -17.03 -3.58 4.32
CA ASP A 334 -16.77 -4.54 5.39
C ASP A 334 -16.29 -3.86 6.69
N TYR A 335 -15.43 -2.84 6.60
CA TYR A 335 -14.98 -2.06 7.75
C TYR A 335 -16.16 -1.35 8.42
N PHE A 336 -17.03 -0.70 7.64
CA PHE A 336 -18.18 0.06 8.15
C PHE A 336 -19.31 -0.82 8.72
N LEU A 337 -19.27 -2.14 8.53
CA LEU A 337 -20.16 -3.06 9.24
C LEU A 337 -19.77 -3.25 10.72
N GLN A 338 -18.57 -2.82 11.12
CA GLN A 338 -18.14 -2.91 12.51
C GLN A 338 -18.86 -1.86 13.38
N PRO A 339 -19.31 -2.22 14.60
CA PRO A 339 -19.97 -1.28 15.49
C PRO A 339 -19.10 -0.05 15.79
N GLY A 340 -19.62 1.15 15.50
CA GLY A 340 -18.93 2.41 15.74
C GLY A 340 -17.96 2.88 14.64
N ALA A 341 -17.71 2.05 13.61
CA ALA A 341 -16.72 2.36 12.58
C ALA A 341 -17.13 3.51 11.66
N VAL A 342 -18.42 3.65 11.41
CA VAL A 342 -18.96 4.78 10.64
C VAL A 342 -18.71 6.08 11.40
N GLU A 343 -19.11 6.14 12.66
CA GLU A 343 -18.94 7.32 13.52
C GLU A 343 -17.47 7.68 13.74
N GLU A 344 -16.61 6.67 13.88
CA GLU A 344 -15.17 6.85 14.06
C GLU A 344 -14.49 7.41 12.82
N ALA A 345 -14.96 7.03 11.63
CA ALA A 345 -14.42 7.49 10.35
C ALA A 345 -15.09 8.79 9.84
N PHE A 346 -15.99 9.41 10.61
CA PHE A 346 -16.54 10.72 10.27
C PHE A 346 -15.60 11.84 10.74
N PRO A 347 -15.30 12.84 9.89
CA PRO A 347 -14.54 14.00 10.34
C PRO A 347 -15.33 14.76 11.41
N ALA A 348 -14.61 15.30 12.41
CA ALA A 348 -15.23 16.08 13.48
C ALA A 348 -16.09 17.23 12.89
N PRO A 349 -17.32 17.47 13.37
CA PRO A 349 -18.18 18.53 12.86
C PRO A 349 -17.49 19.90 12.88
N GLY A 350 -17.50 20.62 11.76
CA GLY A 350 -16.86 21.93 11.62
C GLY A 350 -15.35 21.90 11.37
N SER A 351 -14.71 20.73 11.46
CA SER A 351 -13.31 20.56 11.06
C SER A 351 -13.08 20.95 9.59
N PRO A 352 -11.86 21.36 9.21
CA PRO A 352 -11.54 21.61 7.80
C PRO A 352 -11.90 20.42 6.90
N LEU A 353 -11.65 19.19 7.37
CA LEU A 353 -11.97 17.97 6.64
C LEU A 353 -13.49 17.77 6.47
N SER A 354 -14.31 18.08 7.48
CA SER A 354 -15.77 18.01 7.36
C SER A 354 -16.32 19.01 6.34
N ARG A 355 -15.66 20.17 6.19
CA ARG A 355 -15.99 21.17 5.14
C ARG A 355 -15.55 20.73 3.75
N GLN A 356 -14.59 19.82 3.67
CA GLN A 356 -14.02 19.26 2.44
C GLN A 356 -14.68 17.93 2.02
N LEU A 357 -15.71 17.45 2.74
CA LEU A 357 -16.44 16.25 2.34
C LEU A 357 -17.05 16.45 0.95
N GLY A 358 -16.38 15.85 -0.04
CA GLY A 358 -16.53 16.14 -1.46
C GLY A 358 -15.20 16.21 -2.23
N GLU A 359 -14.01 16.22 -1.60
CA GLU A 359 -12.73 16.31 -2.34
C GLU A 359 -12.16 14.92 -2.66
N SER A 360 -10.86 14.55 -2.68
CA SER A 360 -10.44 13.17 -3.12
C SER A 360 -9.12 12.50 -2.61
N ASP A 361 -9.03 11.47 -1.68
CA ASP A 361 -7.76 10.87 -1.14
C ASP A 361 -7.27 9.52 -1.69
N LEU A 362 -6.12 9.58 -2.36
CA LEU A 362 -5.28 8.48 -2.82
C LEU A 362 -3.82 8.90 -2.59
N GLY A 363 -3.06 8.08 -1.87
CA GLY A 363 -1.63 8.27 -1.64
C GLY A 363 -0.80 7.50 -2.66
N MET A 364 0.21 8.16 -3.25
CA MET A 364 1.03 7.57 -4.29
C MET A 364 2.51 7.98 -4.17
N ASN A 365 3.41 7.07 -4.54
CA ASN A 365 4.86 7.28 -4.42
C ASN A 365 5.63 6.65 -5.59
N GLN A 366 6.71 7.30 -6.01
CA GLN A 366 7.59 6.86 -7.09
C GLN A 366 8.62 5.83 -6.62
N SER A 367 8.71 4.71 -7.33
CA SER A 367 9.84 3.78 -7.19
C SER A 367 10.10 3.00 -8.48
N THR A 368 10.89 1.92 -8.42
CA THR A 368 10.91 0.88 -9.47
C THR A 368 9.51 0.35 -9.78
N VAL A 369 8.57 0.60 -8.87
CA VAL A 369 7.17 0.25 -8.92
C VAL A 369 6.33 1.48 -8.55
N ASP A 370 5.27 1.70 -9.31
CA ASP A 370 4.22 2.65 -9.01
C ASP A 370 3.20 2.00 -8.07
N PHE A 371 2.96 2.60 -6.89
CA PHE A 371 1.95 2.11 -5.94
C PHE A 371 0.83 3.15 -5.80
N LEU A 372 -0.42 2.66 -5.78
CA LEU A 372 -1.60 3.46 -5.49
C LEU A 372 -2.22 2.94 -4.19
N THR A 373 -2.33 3.81 -3.19
CA THR A 373 -2.87 3.46 -1.87
C THR A 373 -4.00 4.39 -1.48
N ILE A 374 -4.79 3.96 -0.50
CA ILE A 374 -5.88 4.74 0.10
C ILE A 374 -5.81 4.62 1.63
N ASN A 375 -6.30 5.64 2.32
CA ASN A 375 -6.33 5.70 3.77
C ASN A 375 -7.58 6.41 4.26
N LEU A 376 -7.92 6.18 5.52
CA LEU A 376 -9.06 6.77 6.20
C LEU A 376 -8.62 8.06 6.92
N MET A 377 -8.57 9.19 6.22
CA MET A 377 -8.12 10.49 6.78
C MET A 377 -8.87 10.90 8.05
N ALA A 378 -10.16 10.62 8.11
CA ALA A 378 -11.01 10.98 9.24
C ALA A 378 -10.98 9.96 10.38
N SER A 379 -10.41 8.77 10.16
CA SER A 379 -10.30 7.74 11.19
C SER A 379 -9.14 8.05 12.12
N ASN A 380 -9.42 8.24 13.41
CA ASN A 380 -8.40 8.42 14.43
C ASN A 380 -7.56 7.14 14.62
N ALA A 381 -8.17 5.97 14.49
CA ALA A 381 -7.53 4.67 14.64
C ALA A 381 -6.63 4.32 13.45
N PHE A 382 -7.09 4.61 12.22
CA PHE A 382 -6.47 4.07 11.00
C PHE A 382 -5.94 5.12 10.01
N GLN A 383 -5.98 6.44 10.30
CA GLN A 383 -5.42 7.49 9.44
C GLN A 383 -3.95 7.28 9.02
N ALA A 384 -3.18 6.55 9.83
CA ALA A 384 -1.79 6.24 9.55
C ALA A 384 -1.60 5.09 8.56
N LYS A 385 -2.60 4.22 8.41
CA LYS A 385 -2.52 3.04 7.54
C LYS A 385 -2.66 3.44 6.08
N ARG A 386 -2.01 2.68 5.20
CA ARG A 386 -2.04 2.86 3.74
C ARG A 386 -2.43 1.52 3.11
N VAL A 387 -3.68 1.41 2.70
CA VAL A 387 -4.20 0.20 2.06
C VAL A 387 -3.85 0.27 0.56
N PRO A 388 -3.06 -0.67 0.01
CA PRO A 388 -2.74 -0.68 -1.41
C PRO A 388 -3.98 -1.04 -2.20
N ILE A 389 -4.28 -0.26 -3.24
CA ILE A 389 -5.30 -0.62 -4.22
C ILE A 389 -4.65 -1.52 -5.28
N THR A 390 -3.55 -1.07 -5.86
CA THR A 390 -2.78 -1.84 -6.85
C THR A 390 -1.35 -1.32 -6.96
N CYS A 391 -0.53 -2.01 -7.73
CA CYS A 391 0.81 -1.56 -8.08
C CYS A 391 1.29 -2.07 -9.44
N VAL A 392 2.11 -1.27 -10.10
CA VAL A 392 2.58 -1.51 -11.48
C VAL A 392 4.07 -1.25 -11.57
N GLU A 393 4.85 -2.19 -12.11
CA GLU A 393 6.28 -1.94 -12.30
C GLU A 393 6.49 -0.80 -13.30
N SER A 394 7.31 0.19 -12.96
CA SER A 394 7.48 1.42 -13.75
C SER A 394 7.93 1.13 -15.19
N ARG A 395 8.69 0.05 -15.41
CA ARG A 395 9.14 -0.38 -16.75
C ARG A 395 8.03 -0.93 -17.65
N PHE A 396 6.90 -1.32 -17.08
CA PHE A 396 5.75 -1.89 -17.79
C PHE A 396 4.63 -0.87 -18.01
N VAL A 397 4.74 0.32 -17.42
CA VAL A 397 3.80 1.41 -17.67
C VAL A 397 3.95 1.86 -19.13
N ALA A 398 2.87 1.74 -19.90
CA ALA A 398 2.76 2.17 -21.30
C ALA A 398 2.43 3.67 -21.44
N GLY A 399 2.81 4.47 -20.45
CA GLY A 399 2.43 5.88 -20.37
C GLY A 399 0.94 6.05 -20.07
N ARG A 400 0.28 6.89 -20.86
CA ARG A 400 -1.11 7.32 -20.66
C ARG A 400 -2.09 6.15 -20.55
N GLU A 401 -2.00 5.20 -21.47
CA GLU A 401 -2.98 4.10 -21.59
C GLU A 401 -3.06 3.27 -20.31
N THR A 402 -1.91 2.95 -19.72
CA THR A 402 -1.85 2.23 -18.43
C THR A 402 -2.45 3.05 -17.30
N ILE A 403 -2.05 4.31 -17.20
CA ILE A 403 -2.44 5.21 -16.10
C ILE A 403 -3.96 5.43 -16.13
N GLU A 404 -4.51 5.74 -17.31
CA GLU A 404 -5.94 5.97 -17.51
C GLU A 404 -6.76 4.72 -17.18
N ALA A 405 -6.34 3.54 -17.64
CA ALA A 405 -7.02 2.27 -17.33
C ALA A 405 -6.99 1.94 -15.83
N VAL A 406 -5.86 2.14 -15.15
CA VAL A 406 -5.76 1.95 -13.69
C VAL A 406 -6.68 2.91 -12.96
N GLN A 407 -6.66 4.20 -13.33
CA GLN A 407 -7.51 5.22 -12.70
C GLN A 407 -9.00 4.98 -13.00
N GLN A 408 -9.36 4.38 -14.13
CA GLN A 408 -10.74 4.02 -14.45
C GLN A 408 -11.30 2.97 -13.48
N VAL A 409 -10.51 1.93 -13.14
CA VAL A 409 -10.89 0.94 -12.12
C VAL A 409 -11.09 1.61 -10.76
N ILE A 410 -10.19 2.51 -10.39
CA ILE A 410 -10.24 3.23 -9.11
C ILE A 410 -11.45 4.16 -9.05
N ALA A 411 -11.69 4.95 -10.10
CA ALA A 411 -12.83 5.85 -10.20
C ALA A 411 -14.15 5.07 -10.11
N TRP A 412 -14.30 3.96 -10.84
CA TRP A 412 -15.47 3.09 -10.75
C TRP A 412 -15.72 2.57 -9.32
N SER A 413 -14.66 2.11 -8.65
CA SER A 413 -14.75 1.64 -7.27
C SER A 413 -15.20 2.74 -6.31
N LEU A 414 -14.59 3.93 -6.42
CA LEU A 414 -14.88 5.06 -5.53
C LEU A 414 -16.23 5.72 -5.83
N GLN A 415 -16.69 5.67 -7.09
CA GLN A 415 -18.04 6.07 -7.46
C GLN A 415 -19.07 5.17 -6.77
N SER A 416 -18.88 3.86 -6.80
CA SER A 416 -19.79 2.90 -6.14
C SER A 416 -19.87 3.16 -4.63
N LEU A 417 -18.71 3.42 -4.00
CA LEU A 417 -18.64 3.82 -2.59
C LEU A 417 -19.37 5.16 -2.33
N GLY A 418 -19.24 6.13 -3.23
CA GLY A 418 -19.92 7.43 -3.14
C GLY A 418 -21.43 7.33 -3.32
N GLU A 419 -21.91 6.37 -4.13
CA GLU A 419 -23.33 6.03 -4.29
C GLU A 419 -23.86 5.22 -3.10
N GLY A 420 -22.98 4.58 -2.33
CA GLY A 420 -23.33 3.72 -1.20
C GLY A 420 -23.99 2.42 -1.65
N ARG A 421 -23.63 1.92 -2.84
CA ARG A 421 -24.17 0.69 -3.41
C ARG A 421 -23.07 -0.12 -4.06
N TYR A 422 -23.18 -1.43 -3.97
CA TYR A 422 -22.29 -2.31 -4.73
C TYR A 422 -22.57 -2.18 -6.22
N PRO A 423 -21.52 -2.15 -7.07
CA PRO A 423 -21.70 -1.99 -8.51
C PRO A 423 -22.56 -3.10 -9.10
N SER A 424 -23.36 -2.78 -10.12
CA SER A 424 -24.18 -3.75 -10.84
C SER A 424 -23.47 -4.37 -12.05
N SER A 425 -22.38 -3.77 -12.49
CA SER A 425 -21.54 -4.19 -13.61
C SER A 425 -20.08 -3.88 -13.31
N ARG A 426 -19.17 -4.50 -14.05
CA ARG A 426 -17.73 -4.21 -13.98
C ARG A 426 -17.40 -2.80 -14.46
N HIS A 427 -16.19 -2.35 -14.16
CA HIS A 427 -15.65 -1.05 -14.58
C HIS A 427 -15.61 -0.80 -16.09
N ASP A 428 -15.64 -1.87 -16.88
CA ASP A 428 -15.59 -1.92 -18.34
C ASP A 428 -16.99 -2.17 -18.95
N GLY A 429 -18.04 -2.24 -18.11
CA GLY A 429 -19.40 -2.54 -18.51
C GLY A 429 -19.72 -4.03 -18.62
N GLU A 430 -18.74 -4.93 -18.46
CA GLU A 430 -18.96 -6.38 -18.52
C GLU A 430 -19.68 -6.91 -17.26
N SER A 431 -20.07 -8.19 -17.29
CA SER A 431 -20.70 -8.88 -16.16
C SER A 431 -19.72 -9.10 -15.00
N LEU A 432 -20.18 -8.91 -13.77
CA LEU A 432 -19.38 -9.19 -12.57
C LEU A 432 -19.03 -10.68 -12.44
N ASP A 433 -17.96 -10.98 -11.71
CA ASP A 433 -17.69 -12.36 -11.32
C ASP A 433 -18.77 -12.88 -10.35
N LYS A 434 -18.86 -14.21 -10.23
CA LYS A 434 -19.91 -14.88 -9.46
C LYS A 434 -20.01 -14.42 -8.01
N ALA A 435 -18.89 -14.06 -7.37
CA ALA A 435 -18.90 -13.60 -5.98
C ALA A 435 -19.51 -12.21 -5.89
N ARG A 436 -19.05 -11.27 -6.72
CA ARG A 436 -19.54 -9.88 -6.75
C ARG A 436 -20.97 -9.74 -7.28
N GLN A 437 -21.38 -10.62 -8.20
CA GLN A 437 -22.74 -10.63 -8.75
C GLN A 437 -23.82 -10.83 -7.67
N SER A 438 -23.48 -11.55 -6.58
CA SER A 438 -24.41 -11.76 -5.46
C SER A 438 -24.68 -10.49 -4.63
N MET A 439 -23.78 -9.50 -4.70
CA MET A 439 -23.89 -8.23 -4.00
C MET A 439 -24.42 -7.10 -4.89
N ALA A 440 -24.53 -7.32 -6.20
CA ALA A 440 -24.85 -6.30 -7.19
C ALA A 440 -26.08 -5.45 -6.80
N GLY A 441 -25.91 -4.13 -6.72
CA GLY A 441 -26.97 -3.16 -6.40
C GLY A 441 -27.40 -3.08 -4.94
N LEU A 442 -26.91 -3.98 -4.06
CA LEU A 442 -27.20 -3.94 -2.64
C LEU A 442 -26.63 -2.65 -2.01
N PRO A 443 -27.31 -2.09 -0.99
CA PRO A 443 -26.79 -0.95 -0.25
C PRO A 443 -25.57 -1.34 0.59
N MET A 444 -24.59 -0.43 0.68
CA MET A 444 -23.45 -0.52 1.59
C MET A 444 -23.80 0.08 2.96
N ALA A 445 -23.01 -0.27 3.98
CA ALA A 445 -23.19 0.24 5.35
C ALA A 445 -23.01 1.78 5.45
N ALA A 446 -22.17 2.37 4.60
CA ALA A 446 -21.96 3.80 4.54
C ALA A 446 -21.58 4.25 3.12
N ARG A 447 -21.62 5.58 2.92
CA ARG A 447 -21.11 6.25 1.73
C ARG A 447 -19.73 6.81 2.04
N GLY A 448 -18.85 6.82 1.04
CA GLY A 448 -17.53 7.43 1.15
C GLY A 448 -17.34 8.57 0.17
N GLY A 449 -16.67 9.62 0.62
CA GLY A 449 -16.11 10.64 -0.24
C GLY A 449 -14.61 10.43 -0.32
N LEU A 450 -14.06 10.53 -1.51
CA LEU A 450 -12.65 10.82 -1.64
C LEU A 450 -12.46 12.22 -0.92
N VAL A 451 -11.30 12.60 -0.33
CA VAL A 451 -11.04 13.97 0.22
C VAL A 451 -9.70 14.69 -0.15
N GLN A 452 -8.58 14.02 -0.44
CA GLN A 452 -7.29 14.66 -0.79
C GLN A 452 -6.20 13.88 -1.61
N LEU A 453 -5.84 14.24 -2.85
CA LEU A 453 -4.90 13.44 -3.68
C LEU A 453 -3.46 13.75 -3.25
N ARG A 454 -2.68 12.71 -2.95
CA ARG A 454 -1.29 12.83 -2.51
C ARG A 454 -0.31 12.16 -3.45
N GLY A 455 0.71 12.92 -3.79
CA GLY A 455 1.89 12.49 -4.52
C GLY A 455 2.90 13.62 -4.51
N ASP A 456 4.17 13.30 -4.73
CA ASP A 456 5.16 14.34 -4.99
C ASP A 456 4.86 15.04 -6.33
N TRP A 457 5.62 16.08 -6.66
CA TRP A 457 5.38 16.84 -7.88
C TRP A 457 5.58 15.98 -9.13
N ASP A 458 6.66 15.19 -9.22
CA ASP A 458 6.92 14.36 -10.40
C ASP A 458 5.80 13.34 -10.63
N TRP A 459 5.30 12.75 -9.54
CA TRP A 459 4.17 11.86 -9.55
C TRP A 459 2.89 12.55 -10.05
N ASN A 460 2.59 13.75 -9.55
CA ASN A 460 1.43 14.50 -10.00
C ASN A 460 1.55 14.88 -11.50
N CYS A 461 2.76 15.16 -11.98
CA CYS A 461 3.01 15.35 -13.42
C CYS A 461 2.71 14.09 -14.23
N LYS A 462 3.14 12.92 -13.73
CA LYS A 462 2.97 11.63 -14.38
C LYS A 462 1.52 11.15 -14.41
N TYR A 463 0.85 11.15 -13.25
CA TYR A 463 -0.46 10.53 -13.05
C TYR A 463 -1.64 11.48 -13.25
N PHE A 464 -1.45 12.79 -13.09
CA PHE A 464 -2.54 13.77 -13.22
C PHE A 464 -2.27 14.84 -14.28
N GLY A 465 -1.14 14.74 -14.98
CA GLY A 465 -0.75 15.73 -15.99
C GLY A 465 -0.48 17.12 -15.40
N ALA A 466 -0.19 17.21 -14.10
CA ALA A 466 0.23 18.46 -13.48
C ALA A 466 1.43 19.05 -14.26
N PRO A 467 1.53 20.38 -14.35
CA PRO A 467 2.60 21.00 -15.12
C PRO A 467 3.96 20.78 -14.48
N GLN A 468 4.98 20.64 -15.33
CA GLN A 468 6.37 20.63 -14.90
C GLN A 468 6.79 22.03 -14.44
N TRP A 469 7.81 22.10 -13.58
CA TRP A 469 8.25 23.35 -12.94
C TRP A 469 8.76 24.43 -13.92
N ASN A 470 9.14 24.04 -15.14
CA ASN A 470 9.65 24.91 -16.19
C ASN A 470 8.69 25.02 -17.40
N GLU A 471 7.44 24.58 -17.27
CA GLU A 471 6.50 24.58 -18.39
C GLU A 471 5.99 26.01 -18.68
N LEU A 472 6.32 26.52 -19.86
CA LEU A 472 6.03 27.92 -20.26
C LEU A 472 4.52 28.22 -20.33
N LYS A 473 3.71 27.23 -20.67
CA LYS A 473 2.23 27.36 -20.73
C LYS A 473 1.60 27.52 -19.34
N GLY A 474 2.34 27.21 -18.28
CA GLY A 474 1.89 27.27 -16.89
C GLY A 474 2.66 26.24 -16.08
N MET A 475 3.15 26.63 -14.91
CA MET A 475 4.03 25.80 -14.05
C MET A 475 3.36 25.36 -12.74
N CYS A 476 2.08 25.72 -12.54
CA CYS A 476 1.31 25.41 -11.35
C CYS A 476 -0.06 24.81 -11.67
N TRP A 477 -0.47 23.75 -10.97
CA TRP A 477 -1.82 23.18 -11.12
C TRP A 477 -2.89 23.90 -10.30
N LEU A 478 -2.50 24.84 -9.42
CA LEU A 478 -3.42 25.56 -8.54
C LEU A 478 -3.75 26.97 -9.01
N CYS A 479 -2.88 27.57 -9.84
CA CYS A 479 -3.02 28.95 -10.32
C CYS A 479 -2.33 29.16 -11.69
N LYS A 480 -2.57 30.31 -12.31
CA LYS A 480 -2.06 30.69 -13.63
C LYS A 480 -0.57 31.13 -13.63
N ALA A 481 0.22 30.69 -12.66
CA ALA A 481 1.63 31.02 -12.56
C ALA A 481 2.43 30.44 -13.74
N LYS A 482 3.38 31.23 -14.24
CA LYS A 482 4.32 30.91 -15.32
C LYS A 482 5.76 31.15 -14.87
N PRO A 483 6.76 30.54 -15.54
CA PRO A 483 8.18 30.74 -15.21
C PRO A 483 8.63 32.21 -15.16
N GLU A 484 7.99 33.08 -15.95
CA GLU A 484 8.28 34.51 -16.05
C GLU A 484 7.66 35.36 -14.92
N ASN A 485 6.56 34.94 -14.30
CA ASN A 485 5.80 35.79 -13.38
C ASN A 485 5.66 35.25 -11.95
N TRP A 486 5.97 33.98 -11.70
CA TRP A 486 5.66 33.33 -10.41
C TRP A 486 6.33 34.00 -9.20
N ARG A 487 7.48 34.66 -9.41
CA ARG A 487 8.26 35.36 -8.37
C ARG A 487 7.51 36.57 -7.79
N GLY A 488 6.75 37.28 -8.62
CA GLY A 488 6.03 38.49 -8.22
C GLY A 488 4.61 38.25 -7.71
N MET A 489 4.15 36.99 -7.62
CA MET A 489 2.77 36.68 -7.29
C MET A 489 2.57 36.45 -5.78
N TYR A 490 1.91 37.39 -5.11
CA TYR A 490 1.58 37.32 -3.68
C TYR A 490 0.27 36.57 -3.41
N ALA A 491 -0.16 36.50 -2.15
CA ALA A 491 -1.34 35.75 -1.72
C ALA A 491 -2.61 36.13 -2.52
N GLU A 492 -2.85 37.43 -2.71
CA GLU A 492 -3.99 37.93 -3.47
C GLU A 492 -3.93 37.51 -4.95
N ASP A 493 -2.76 37.57 -5.58
CA ASP A 493 -2.57 37.08 -6.95
C ASP A 493 -2.87 35.59 -7.07
N ARG A 494 -2.46 34.77 -6.09
CA ARG A 494 -2.75 33.32 -6.12
C ARG A 494 -4.24 33.04 -6.04
N GLN A 495 -4.95 33.82 -5.24
CA GLN A 495 -6.39 33.70 -5.08
C GLN A 495 -7.11 34.17 -6.36
N ASN A 496 -6.78 35.35 -6.86
CA ASN A 496 -7.40 35.95 -8.04
C ASN A 496 -7.10 35.18 -9.32
N GLN A 497 -5.93 34.55 -9.40
CA GLN A 497 -5.48 33.76 -10.54
C GLN A 497 -5.54 32.24 -10.25
N SER A 498 -6.37 31.81 -9.29
CA SER A 498 -6.57 30.39 -9.01
C SER A 498 -7.25 29.70 -10.19
N LEU A 499 -6.79 28.50 -10.54
CA LEU A 499 -7.41 27.68 -11.58
C LEU A 499 -8.67 27.01 -11.04
N SER A 500 -9.78 27.16 -11.76
CA SER A 500 -10.95 26.31 -11.63
C SER A 500 -10.67 24.90 -12.18
N LYS A 501 -11.55 23.95 -11.85
CA LYS A 501 -11.50 22.59 -12.40
C LYS A 501 -11.53 22.60 -13.93
N ALA A 502 -12.46 23.36 -14.51
CA ALA A 502 -12.61 23.46 -15.97
C ALA A 502 -11.36 24.03 -16.64
N GLU A 503 -10.79 25.13 -16.11
CA GLU A 503 -9.56 25.71 -16.65
C GLU A 503 -8.37 24.75 -16.53
N PHE A 504 -8.27 23.98 -15.43
CA PHE A 504 -7.21 22.98 -15.30
C PHE A 504 -7.38 21.84 -16.31
N GLU A 505 -8.58 21.30 -16.48
CA GLU A 505 -8.86 20.25 -17.47
C GLU A 505 -8.64 20.73 -18.91
N GLU A 506 -9.02 21.97 -19.22
CA GLU A 506 -8.70 22.61 -20.50
C GLU A 506 -7.18 22.72 -20.69
N SER A 507 -6.44 23.15 -19.66
CA SER A 507 -4.98 23.19 -19.71
C SER A 507 -4.34 21.82 -19.95
N LEU A 508 -4.97 20.73 -19.50
CA LEU A 508 -4.50 19.37 -19.78
C LEU A 508 -4.70 19.03 -21.25
N ARG A 509 -5.88 19.34 -21.81
CA ARG A 509 -6.19 19.12 -23.23
C ARG A 509 -5.24 19.91 -24.13
N ASP A 510 -5.00 21.19 -23.82
CA ASP A 510 -4.09 22.08 -24.57
C ASP A 510 -2.62 21.63 -24.56
N ARG A 511 -2.25 20.83 -23.55
CA ARG A 511 -0.91 20.22 -23.41
C ARG A 511 -0.87 18.77 -23.89
N ASN A 512 -1.94 18.29 -24.52
CA ASN A 512 -2.11 16.90 -24.94
C ASN A 512 -1.84 15.91 -23.79
N LYS A 513 -2.28 16.27 -22.59
CA LYS A 513 -2.26 15.43 -21.39
C LYS A 513 -3.62 14.76 -21.22
N HIS A 514 -3.61 13.60 -20.56
CA HIS A 514 -4.85 12.91 -20.23
C HIS A 514 -5.57 13.65 -19.09
N VAL A 515 -6.90 13.63 -19.13
CA VAL A 515 -7.73 14.05 -18.01
C VAL A 515 -7.99 12.81 -17.18
N SER A 516 -7.53 12.80 -15.92
CA SER A 516 -7.68 11.66 -15.04
C SER A 516 -9.18 11.31 -14.85
N PRO A 517 -9.58 10.03 -14.97
CA PRO A 517 -10.92 9.58 -14.62
C PRO A 517 -11.36 9.94 -13.20
N LEU A 518 -10.40 10.13 -12.29
CA LEU A 518 -10.68 10.55 -10.91
C LEU A 518 -11.28 11.96 -10.83
N PHE A 519 -10.97 12.84 -11.78
CA PHE A 519 -11.65 14.13 -11.88
C PHE A 519 -13.13 13.99 -12.28
N GLY A 520 -13.59 12.83 -12.74
CA GLY A 520 -15.02 12.58 -12.94
C GLY A 520 -15.81 12.44 -11.65
N LEU A 521 -15.15 12.19 -10.52
CA LEU A 521 -15.81 11.99 -9.23
C LEU A 521 -16.35 13.32 -8.66
N PRO A 522 -17.47 13.28 -7.91
CA PRO A 522 -18.06 14.47 -7.30
C PRO A 522 -17.07 15.22 -6.42
N GLY A 523 -16.93 16.52 -6.68
CA GLY A 523 -16.08 17.49 -5.96
C GLY A 523 -14.56 17.27 -6.06
N VAL A 524 -14.12 16.28 -6.83
CA VAL A 524 -12.69 16.07 -7.15
C VAL A 524 -12.24 17.08 -8.20
N CYS A 525 -11.14 17.79 -7.92
CA CYS A 525 -10.56 18.80 -8.81
C CYS A 525 -9.05 18.97 -8.61
N ASN A 526 -8.45 19.90 -9.33
CA ASN A 526 -7.04 20.26 -9.20
C ASN A 526 -6.63 20.69 -7.77
N LYS A 527 -7.55 21.31 -7.01
CA LYS A 527 -7.30 21.74 -5.62
C LYS A 527 -7.29 20.59 -4.63
N THR A 528 -7.83 19.45 -5.03
CA THR A 528 -7.75 18.20 -4.30
C THR A 528 -6.33 17.64 -4.31
N MET A 529 -5.55 17.88 -5.38
CA MET A 529 -4.13 17.55 -5.43
C MET A 529 -3.36 18.53 -4.55
N LYS A 530 -3.14 18.16 -3.29
CA LYS A 530 -2.44 19.03 -2.34
C LYS A 530 -0.94 18.95 -2.58
N PRO A 531 -0.24 20.09 -2.73
CA PRO A 531 1.22 20.10 -2.60
C PRO A 531 1.55 19.55 -1.21
N ASP A 532 2.63 18.79 -1.09
CA ASP A 532 2.98 18.18 0.19
C ASP A 532 4.10 18.98 0.87
N TRP A 533 3.99 19.17 2.18
CA TRP A 533 4.98 19.95 2.95
C TRP A 533 6.39 19.35 2.88
N MET A 534 6.50 18.03 2.81
CA MET A 534 7.78 17.32 2.83
C MET A 534 8.62 17.66 1.60
N HIS A 535 8.10 17.46 0.40
CA HIS A 535 8.86 17.74 -0.82
C HIS A 535 8.92 19.23 -1.12
N VAL A 536 7.89 20.01 -0.78
CA VAL A 536 7.87 21.46 -1.05
C VAL A 536 8.79 22.22 -0.10
N VAL A 537 8.79 21.88 1.19
CA VAL A 537 9.49 22.62 2.23
C VAL A 537 10.72 21.86 2.71
N ASP A 538 10.56 20.66 3.27
CA ASP A 538 11.69 19.94 3.88
C ASP A 538 12.80 19.61 2.84
N GLU A 539 12.45 19.00 1.70
CA GLU A 539 13.37 18.70 0.58
C GLU A 539 13.38 19.79 -0.50
N GLY A 540 12.67 20.88 -0.27
CA GLY A 540 12.52 21.96 -1.23
C GLY A 540 13.11 23.24 -0.69
N CYS A 541 12.24 24.16 -0.30
CA CYS A 541 12.64 25.50 0.13
C CYS A 541 13.57 25.49 1.35
N GLY A 542 13.34 24.61 2.33
CA GLY A 542 14.14 24.47 3.54
C GLY A 542 15.54 23.94 3.27
N ALA A 543 15.67 22.82 2.53
CA ALA A 543 16.98 22.28 2.13
C ALA A 543 17.78 23.30 1.30
N HIS A 544 17.10 24.01 0.40
CA HIS A 544 17.74 25.01 -0.44
C HIS A 544 18.24 26.21 0.39
N ALA A 545 17.38 26.76 1.27
CA ALA A 545 17.77 27.83 2.18
C ALA A 545 18.90 27.43 3.11
N ALA A 546 18.85 26.23 3.71
CA ALA A 546 19.93 25.73 4.56
C ALA A 546 21.24 25.61 3.78
N GLY A 547 21.21 25.09 2.55
CA GLY A 547 22.41 25.00 1.70
C GLY A 547 23.03 26.36 1.41
N HIS A 548 22.21 27.35 1.05
CA HIS A 548 22.67 28.72 0.77
C HIS A 548 23.27 29.39 2.01
N VAL A 549 22.54 29.36 3.13
CA VAL A 549 23.02 29.92 4.41
C VAL A 549 24.32 29.25 4.85
N LEU A 550 24.43 27.92 4.75
CA LEU A 550 25.66 27.21 5.09
C LEU A 550 26.82 27.60 4.17
N ASN A 551 26.56 27.83 2.88
CA ASN A 551 27.58 28.29 1.94
C ASN A 551 28.10 29.70 2.30
N GLU A 552 27.21 30.61 2.71
CA GLU A 552 27.60 31.92 3.25
C GLU A 552 28.45 31.78 4.52
N LEU A 553 28.06 30.88 5.42
CA LEU A 553 28.81 30.63 6.65
C LEU A 553 30.20 30.07 6.38
N LEU A 554 30.41 29.27 5.33
CA LEU A 554 31.74 28.79 4.95
C LEU A 554 32.70 29.96 4.71
N ALA A 555 32.25 31.09 4.16
CA ALA A 555 33.09 32.28 3.96
C ALA A 555 33.55 32.92 5.27
N LYS A 556 32.87 32.66 6.39
CA LYS A 556 33.18 33.23 7.71
C LYS A 556 34.21 32.43 8.51
N PHE A 557 34.63 31.25 8.04
CA PHE A 557 35.68 30.46 8.69
C PHE A 557 37.08 30.85 8.16
N PRO A 558 38.09 30.99 9.04
CA PRO A 558 39.42 31.49 8.67
C PRO A 558 40.29 30.49 7.90
N ASP A 559 39.88 29.22 7.77
CA ASP A 559 40.67 28.20 7.08
C ASP A 559 40.90 28.47 5.61
N ARG A 560 42.04 27.98 5.14
CA ARG A 560 42.29 27.82 3.71
C ARG A 560 41.67 26.52 3.21
N GLY A 561 40.75 26.64 2.26
CA GLY A 561 40.12 25.52 1.56
C GLY A 561 38.71 25.21 2.05
N VAL A 562 37.79 24.94 1.11
CA VAL A 562 36.36 24.72 1.42
C VAL A 562 36.12 23.51 2.32
N GLU A 563 36.90 22.43 2.15
CA GLU A 563 36.74 21.21 2.94
C GLU A 563 37.06 21.42 4.41
N LYS A 564 38.17 22.12 4.73
CA LYS A 564 38.54 22.44 6.12
C LYS A 564 37.53 23.37 6.78
N ARG A 565 36.97 24.33 6.03
CA ARG A 565 35.89 25.20 6.52
C ARG A 565 34.63 24.40 6.84
N ALA A 566 34.29 23.43 5.99
CA ALA A 566 33.16 22.52 6.22
C ALA A 566 33.39 21.60 7.43
N GLU A 567 34.61 21.11 7.64
CA GLU A 567 34.98 20.33 8.84
C GLU A 567 34.75 21.13 10.13
N ARG A 568 35.23 22.38 10.19
CA ARG A 568 34.99 23.24 11.36
C ARG A 568 33.51 23.59 11.57
N LEU A 569 32.79 23.89 10.48
CA LEU A 569 31.36 24.11 10.54
C LEU A 569 30.63 22.87 11.10
N TRP A 570 31.07 21.67 10.70
CA TRP A 570 30.52 20.42 11.22
C TRP A 570 30.80 20.22 12.72
N GLU A 571 32.00 20.56 13.20
CA GLU A 571 32.31 20.54 14.64
C GLU A 571 31.40 21.48 15.46
N GLU A 572 31.10 22.67 14.93
CA GLU A 572 30.15 23.60 15.56
C GLU A 572 28.73 23.03 15.58
N VAL A 573 28.26 22.43 14.47
CA VAL A 573 26.97 21.74 14.40
C VAL A 573 26.88 20.61 15.42
N GLN A 574 27.93 19.79 15.55
CA GLN A 574 27.99 18.72 16.54
C GLN A 574 27.96 19.25 17.98
N SER A 575 28.63 20.37 18.23
CA SER A 575 28.61 21.06 19.53
C SER A 575 27.21 21.56 19.87
N LEU A 576 26.48 22.13 18.90
CA LEU A 576 25.09 22.53 19.07
C LEU A 576 24.17 21.33 19.35
N TYR A 577 24.34 20.21 18.64
CA TYR A 577 23.58 18.99 18.92
C TYR A 577 23.77 18.50 20.36
N LYS A 578 25.01 18.56 20.87
CA LYS A 578 25.32 18.17 22.25
C LYS A 578 24.72 19.17 23.25
N ALA A 579 24.91 20.46 23.03
CA ALA A 579 24.46 21.51 23.93
C ALA A 579 22.93 21.54 24.07
N LYS A 580 22.20 21.33 22.98
CA LYS A 580 20.74 21.32 22.95
C LYS A 580 20.11 19.95 23.30
N GLY A 581 20.91 18.90 23.46
CA GLY A 581 20.39 17.56 23.74
C GLY A 581 19.55 16.98 22.60
N ILE A 582 19.79 17.38 21.35
CA ILE A 582 18.99 16.93 20.19
C ILE A 582 19.19 15.41 20.01
N PRO A 583 18.15 14.57 19.90
CA PRO A 583 18.32 13.13 19.80
C PRO A 583 18.94 12.70 18.45
N ALA A 584 19.69 11.59 18.44
CA ALA A 584 20.43 11.14 17.25
C ALA A 584 19.55 10.93 15.99
N CYS A 585 18.29 10.53 16.15
CA CYS A 585 17.34 10.37 15.06
C CYS A 585 16.92 11.68 14.38
N ARG A 586 17.23 12.84 14.98
CA ARG A 586 16.95 14.19 14.47
C ARG A 586 18.21 14.93 14.00
N ARG A 587 19.38 14.29 14.04
CA ARG A 587 20.65 14.91 13.65
C ARG A 587 21.00 14.56 12.21
N LEU A 588 21.67 15.49 11.52
CA LEU A 588 22.46 15.14 10.35
C LEU A 588 23.49 14.05 10.74
N LYS A 589 23.75 13.10 9.85
CA LYS A 589 24.75 12.04 10.10
C LYS A 589 26.18 12.51 9.82
N LYS A 590 26.32 13.45 8.89
CA LYS A 590 27.57 14.06 8.43
C LYS A 590 27.25 15.41 7.79
N LEU A 591 28.26 16.25 7.64
CA LEU A 591 28.21 17.45 6.81
C LEU A 591 29.59 17.65 6.17
N THR A 592 29.64 17.64 4.84
CA THR A 592 30.84 17.90 4.03
C THR A 592 30.59 19.07 3.08
N ALA A 593 31.63 19.62 2.43
CA ALA A 593 31.43 20.69 1.45
C ALA A 593 30.46 20.27 0.32
N LYS A 594 30.50 19.00 -0.10
CA LYS A 594 29.60 18.43 -1.11
C LYS A 594 28.16 18.24 -0.64
N ASP A 595 27.95 18.16 0.67
CA ASP A 595 26.60 18.11 1.26
C ASP A 595 25.99 19.52 1.35
N ILE A 596 26.80 20.58 1.22
CA ILE A 596 26.36 21.99 1.18
C ILE A 596 26.17 22.46 -0.26
N VAL A 597 27.17 22.21 -1.13
CA VAL A 597 27.16 22.61 -2.54
C VAL A 597 27.76 21.50 -3.41
N LYS A 598 26.97 20.99 -4.36
CA LYS A 598 27.47 20.05 -5.37
C LYS A 598 28.18 20.82 -6.49
N PRO A 599 29.25 20.27 -7.09
CA PRO A 599 29.94 20.93 -8.20
C PRO A 599 28.98 21.29 -9.34
N GLY A 600 29.00 22.55 -9.79
CA GLY A 600 28.16 23.05 -10.89
C GLY A 600 26.67 23.14 -10.55
N LYS A 601 26.30 23.16 -9.27
CA LYS A 601 24.92 23.32 -8.78
C LYS A 601 24.85 24.45 -7.76
N ALA A 602 23.68 25.05 -7.62
CA ALA A 602 23.40 25.99 -6.55
C ALA A 602 23.49 25.28 -5.18
N PRO A 603 23.81 26.01 -4.10
CA PRO A 603 23.83 25.44 -2.76
C PRO A 603 22.50 24.78 -2.36
N GLU A 604 22.56 23.57 -1.82
CA GLU A 604 21.39 22.82 -1.38
C GLU A 604 21.84 21.74 -0.39
N LEU A 605 21.29 21.78 0.82
CA LEU A 605 21.62 20.81 1.86
C LEU A 605 21.20 19.40 1.43
N ALA A 606 22.18 18.53 1.21
CA ALA A 606 21.96 17.13 0.90
C ALA A 606 21.69 16.33 2.19
N ALA A 607 20.43 16.32 2.63
CA ALA A 607 19.97 15.56 3.79
C ALA A 607 18.58 14.95 3.55
N LYS A 608 18.17 14.00 4.39
CA LYS A 608 16.79 13.48 4.34
C LYS A 608 15.81 14.55 4.79
N ALA A 609 14.59 14.53 4.29
CA ALA A 609 13.53 15.48 4.66
C ALA A 609 13.43 15.71 6.19
N ALA A 610 13.32 14.64 6.98
CA ALA A 610 13.24 14.76 8.45
C ALA A 610 14.50 15.42 9.05
N GLU A 611 15.68 15.05 8.57
CA GLU A 611 16.94 15.61 9.05
C GLU A 611 17.04 17.11 8.73
N THR A 612 16.62 17.52 7.51
CA THR A 612 16.55 18.93 7.11
C THR A 612 15.62 19.74 7.99
N ARG A 613 14.42 19.21 8.28
CA ARG A 613 13.46 19.90 9.16
C ARG A 613 14.06 20.27 10.50
N TYR A 614 14.59 19.28 11.21
CA TYR A 614 15.16 19.49 12.54
C TYR A 614 16.41 20.35 12.48
N PHE A 615 17.21 20.24 11.42
CA PHE A 615 18.34 21.12 11.19
C PHE A 615 17.92 22.59 11.05
N CYS A 616 16.93 22.87 10.20
CA CYS A 616 16.39 24.23 10.02
C CYS A 616 15.75 24.78 11.29
N THR A 617 15.09 23.92 12.08
CA THR A 617 14.40 24.32 13.31
C THR A 617 15.37 24.61 14.45
N ASP A 618 16.30 23.68 14.70
CA ASP A 618 17.07 23.67 15.95
C ASP A 618 18.51 24.18 15.81
N VAL A 619 19.08 24.18 14.60
CA VAL A 619 20.52 24.37 14.36
C VAL A 619 20.82 25.59 13.48
N LEU A 620 20.08 25.78 12.38
CA LEU A 620 20.42 26.79 11.38
C LEU A 620 20.45 28.22 11.94
N LEU A 621 19.43 28.59 12.73
CA LEU A 621 19.37 29.91 13.37
C LEU A 621 20.52 30.13 14.38
N PRO A 622 20.78 29.21 15.34
CA PRO A 622 21.93 29.34 16.23
C PRO A 622 23.29 29.46 15.53
N LEU A 623 23.47 28.84 14.36
CA LEU A 623 24.72 28.98 13.58
C LEU A 623 24.92 30.39 13.05
N VAL A 624 23.87 31.01 12.48
CA VAL A 624 23.99 32.39 11.97
C VAL A 624 24.15 33.40 13.12
N GLU A 625 23.53 33.11 14.28
CA GLU A 625 23.70 33.91 15.50
C GLU A 625 25.13 33.83 16.05
N SER A 626 25.75 32.64 16.05
CA SER A 626 27.12 32.46 16.55
C SER A 626 28.16 33.22 15.72
N LYS A 627 27.85 33.49 14.45
CA LYS A 627 28.67 34.29 13.54
C LYS A 627 28.24 35.77 13.47
N ARG A 628 27.28 36.18 14.29
CA ARG A 628 26.77 37.56 14.41
C ARG A 628 26.27 38.16 13.09
N LEU A 629 25.64 37.35 12.23
CA LEU A 629 25.11 37.84 10.95
C LEU A 629 24.04 38.93 11.15
N GLN A 630 23.29 38.88 12.26
CA GLN A 630 22.27 39.88 12.61
C GLN A 630 22.83 41.29 12.85
N GLU A 631 24.15 41.42 13.08
CA GLU A 631 24.85 42.70 13.28
C GLU A 631 25.83 42.99 12.12
N GLY A 632 25.82 42.16 11.07
CA GLY A 632 26.70 42.28 9.93
C GLY A 632 26.21 43.29 8.89
N SER A 633 26.68 43.09 7.66
CA SER A 633 26.20 43.84 6.48
C SER A 633 24.69 43.66 6.27
N LEU A 634 24.08 44.47 5.40
CA LEU A 634 22.68 44.28 5.00
C LEU A 634 22.45 42.88 4.42
N HIS A 635 23.41 42.38 3.63
CA HIS A 635 23.41 41.01 3.14
C HIS A 635 23.45 39.98 4.28
N ASP A 636 24.36 40.14 5.25
CA ASP A 636 24.42 39.23 6.41
C ASP A 636 23.10 39.22 7.20
N GLN A 637 22.48 40.39 7.39
CA GLN A 637 21.18 40.52 8.06
C GLN A 637 20.05 39.84 7.27
N ALA A 638 20.09 39.93 5.94
CA ALA A 638 19.16 39.22 5.06
C ALA A 638 19.32 37.69 5.16
N VAL A 639 20.56 37.18 5.14
CA VAL A 639 20.87 35.75 5.33
C VAL A 639 20.41 35.28 6.73
N TYR A 640 20.64 36.09 7.77
CA TYR A 640 20.13 35.85 9.12
C TYR A 640 18.60 35.75 9.12
N ASN A 641 17.90 36.69 8.46
CA ASN A 641 16.44 36.69 8.40
C ASN A 641 15.88 35.47 7.67
N VAL A 642 16.53 34.97 6.60
CA VAL A 642 16.14 33.70 5.97
C VAL A 642 16.19 32.56 6.98
N ALA A 643 17.29 32.43 7.73
CA ALA A 643 17.41 31.39 8.75
C ALA A 643 16.38 31.55 9.89
N LYS A 644 16.18 32.78 10.39
CA LYS A 644 15.20 33.11 11.43
C LYS A 644 13.78 32.73 11.01
N TYR A 645 13.32 33.20 9.85
CA TYR A 645 11.96 32.96 9.40
C TYR A 645 11.73 31.53 8.95
N CYS A 646 12.75 30.84 8.43
CA CYS A 646 12.70 29.41 8.17
C CYS A 646 12.47 28.61 9.48
N ALA A 647 13.26 28.90 10.52
CA ALA A 647 13.10 28.25 11.82
C ALA A 647 11.73 28.53 12.47
N GLN A 648 11.30 29.80 12.46
CA GLN A 648 9.97 30.18 12.98
C GLN A 648 8.82 29.54 12.20
N MET A 649 8.93 29.45 10.87
CA MET A 649 7.95 28.77 10.02
C MET A 649 7.79 27.30 10.44
N TYR A 650 8.90 26.58 10.65
CA TYR A 650 8.83 25.20 11.17
C TYR A 650 8.24 25.13 12.57
N GLN A 651 8.65 26.01 13.49
CA GLN A 651 8.10 26.03 14.85
C GLN A 651 6.60 26.27 14.86
N HIS A 652 6.10 27.25 14.10
CA HIS A 652 4.67 27.54 14.01
C HIS A 652 3.88 26.46 13.26
N MET A 653 4.53 25.69 12.39
CA MET A 653 3.95 24.47 11.83
C MET A 653 3.83 23.37 12.89
N GLU A 654 4.85 23.18 13.74
CA GLU A 654 4.82 22.16 14.80
C GLU A 654 3.76 22.46 15.87
N ASP A 655 3.68 23.72 16.33
CA ASP A 655 2.70 24.19 17.32
C ASP A 655 1.31 24.45 16.72
N PHE A 656 1.22 24.44 15.39
CA PHE A 656 0.08 24.85 14.57
C PHE A 656 -0.54 26.20 14.98
N ASP A 657 0.22 27.27 14.80
CA ASP A 657 -0.31 28.64 14.78
C ASP A 657 -0.47 29.11 13.32
N PRO A 658 -1.66 28.98 12.71
CA PRO A 658 -1.84 29.21 11.28
C PRO A 658 -1.52 30.66 10.86
N LYS A 659 -1.76 31.64 11.73
CA LYS A 659 -1.49 33.06 11.43
C LYS A 659 0.01 33.33 11.47
N ARG A 660 0.70 32.86 12.50
CA ARG A 660 2.16 33.04 12.61
C ARG A 660 2.91 32.21 11.59
N LEU A 661 2.44 31.01 11.29
CA LEU A 661 2.96 30.16 10.22
C LEU A 661 2.93 30.89 8.87
N GLN A 662 1.77 31.46 8.51
CA GLN A 662 1.64 32.25 7.29
C GLN A 662 2.60 33.45 7.30
N LYS A 663 2.59 34.25 8.38
CA LYS A 663 3.43 35.45 8.50
C LYS A 663 4.92 35.11 8.36
N SER A 664 5.42 34.12 9.09
CA SER A 664 6.83 33.70 9.01
C SER A 664 7.17 33.09 7.66
N GLY A 665 6.27 32.31 7.05
CA GLY A 665 6.48 31.75 5.72
C GLY A 665 6.53 32.82 4.62
N GLU A 666 5.68 33.84 4.67
CA GLU A 666 5.70 34.97 3.74
C GLU A 666 6.97 35.81 3.89
N LYS A 667 7.39 36.10 5.13
CA LYS A 667 8.66 36.78 5.40
C LYS A 667 9.87 35.97 4.93
N PHE A 668 9.86 34.66 5.13
CA PHE A 668 10.89 33.76 4.62
C PHE A 668 10.97 33.84 3.08
N MET A 669 9.84 33.74 2.37
CA MET A 669 9.82 33.83 0.91
C MET A 669 10.31 35.20 0.43
N SER A 670 9.81 36.29 1.01
CA SER A 670 10.21 37.66 0.66
C SER A 670 11.72 37.87 0.84
N GLN A 671 12.27 37.52 2.01
CA GLN A 671 13.69 37.69 2.28
C GLN A 671 14.57 36.85 1.34
N TYR A 672 14.12 35.64 1.02
CA TYR A 672 14.82 34.77 0.08
C TYR A 672 14.83 35.39 -1.33
N MET A 673 13.70 35.92 -1.80
CA MET A 673 13.63 36.57 -3.12
C MET A 673 14.49 37.84 -3.16
N ALA A 674 14.55 38.62 -2.07
CA ALA A 674 15.42 39.80 -1.99
C ALA A 674 16.91 39.45 -2.16
N LEU A 675 17.36 38.31 -1.62
CA LEU A 675 18.74 37.83 -1.83
C LEU A 675 18.99 37.34 -3.27
N GLU A 676 18.00 36.71 -3.91
CA GLU A 676 18.09 36.38 -5.35
C GLU A 676 18.17 37.66 -6.20
N GLU A 677 17.36 38.67 -5.89
CA GLU A 677 17.39 39.97 -6.58
C GLU A 677 18.74 40.68 -6.40
N GLU A 678 19.31 40.69 -5.19
CA GLU A 678 20.65 41.23 -4.92
C GLU A 678 21.72 40.51 -5.75
N ALA A 679 21.75 39.16 -5.72
CA ALA A 679 22.71 38.37 -6.49
C ALA A 679 22.62 38.67 -7.99
N LEU A 680 21.40 38.72 -8.53
CA LEU A 680 21.13 39.05 -9.93
C LEU A 680 21.39 40.52 -10.30
N HIS A 681 21.45 41.41 -9.32
CA HIS A 681 21.85 42.80 -9.53
C HIS A 681 23.37 42.92 -9.63
N LEU A 682 24.09 42.19 -8.78
CA LEU A 682 25.56 42.14 -8.78
C LEU A 682 26.11 41.43 -10.02
N ASP A 683 25.46 40.33 -10.43
CA ASP A 683 25.78 39.61 -11.66
C ASP A 683 24.47 39.13 -12.33
N PRO A 684 24.04 39.77 -13.45
CA PRO A 684 22.83 39.39 -14.17
C PRO A 684 22.81 37.96 -14.69
N GLU A 685 23.97 37.32 -14.86
CA GLU A 685 24.11 35.93 -15.30
C GLU A 685 24.24 34.96 -14.11
N ASP A 686 24.18 35.45 -12.86
CA ASP A 686 24.21 34.62 -11.67
C ASP A 686 23.02 33.66 -11.66
N SER A 687 23.35 32.38 -11.63
CA SER A 687 22.37 31.30 -11.57
C SER A 687 22.57 30.39 -10.36
N LEU A 688 23.51 30.73 -9.46
CA LEU A 688 24.03 29.82 -8.45
C LEU A 688 24.12 30.40 -7.03
N THR A 689 24.36 31.71 -6.85
CA THR A 689 24.64 32.27 -5.51
C THR A 689 23.40 32.33 -4.63
N TRP A 690 22.31 32.91 -5.14
CA TRP A 690 20.98 32.86 -4.55
C TRP A 690 19.94 32.63 -5.64
N ARG A 691 19.28 31.48 -5.62
CA ARG A 691 18.31 31.12 -6.67
C ARG A 691 16.96 30.70 -6.10
N GLY A 692 15.90 31.35 -6.56
CA GLY A 692 14.52 30.99 -6.26
C GLY A 692 14.11 29.71 -6.97
N LYS A 693 13.60 28.74 -6.22
CA LYS A 693 13.00 27.53 -6.79
C LYS A 693 11.48 27.70 -6.95
N PRO A 694 10.88 27.18 -8.04
CA PRO A 694 9.43 27.03 -8.20
C PRO A 694 8.67 26.45 -7.00
N LYS A 695 9.33 25.64 -6.16
CA LYS A 695 8.74 25.13 -4.91
C LYS A 695 8.31 26.25 -3.95
N LEU A 696 8.93 27.43 -3.98
CA LEU A 696 8.48 28.60 -3.21
C LEU A 696 7.05 29.01 -3.60
N ARG A 697 6.66 28.80 -4.86
CA ARG A 697 5.28 29.03 -5.30
C ARG A 697 4.29 28.11 -4.59
N TYR A 698 4.65 26.82 -4.48
CA TYR A 698 3.82 25.85 -3.78
C TYR A 698 3.81 26.09 -2.28
N LEU A 699 4.93 26.54 -1.69
CA LEU A 699 4.96 26.98 -0.30
C LEU A 699 3.91 28.07 -0.06
N GLY A 700 3.80 29.06 -0.96
CA GLY A 700 2.75 30.06 -0.91
C GLY A 700 1.33 29.46 -0.83
N HIS A 701 1.03 28.45 -1.66
CA HIS A 701 -0.26 27.75 -1.60
C HIS A 701 -0.46 26.96 -0.29
N LEU A 702 0.60 26.35 0.27
CA LEU A 702 0.53 25.67 1.56
C LEU A 702 0.20 26.64 2.70
N LEU A 703 0.79 27.84 2.67
CA LEU A 703 0.52 28.89 3.65
C LEU A 703 -0.92 29.44 3.51
N ASP A 704 -1.44 29.54 2.28
CA ASP A 704 -2.83 29.93 2.04
C ASP A 704 -3.83 28.92 2.62
N GLU A 705 -3.53 27.62 2.51
CA GLU A 705 -4.35 26.55 3.11
C GLU A 705 -4.21 26.52 4.64
N ALA A 706 -3.01 26.75 5.16
CA ALA A 706 -2.78 26.89 6.60
C ALA A 706 -3.60 28.04 7.20
N ARG A 707 -3.69 29.18 6.51
CA ARG A 707 -4.53 30.32 6.91
C ARG A 707 -6.01 29.94 7.03
N LYS A 708 -6.49 28.96 6.26
CA LYS A 708 -7.86 28.43 6.33
C LYS A 708 -8.08 27.42 7.46
N GLY A 709 -7.02 27.14 8.23
CA GLY A 709 -7.01 26.22 9.36
C GLY A 709 -6.65 24.78 8.99
N ILE A 710 -6.06 24.54 7.82
CA ILE A 710 -5.63 23.18 7.41
C ILE A 710 -4.18 22.97 7.86
N HIS A 711 -3.91 21.90 8.61
CA HIS A 711 -2.56 21.68 9.11
C HIS A 711 -1.67 21.09 8.02
N PRO A 712 -0.44 21.61 7.79
CA PRO A 712 0.48 21.01 6.83
C PRO A 712 0.82 19.52 7.03
N LYS A 713 0.66 19.02 8.27
CA LYS A 713 0.88 17.62 8.63
C LYS A 713 -0.23 16.70 8.12
N ASP A 714 -1.39 17.24 7.79
CA ASP A 714 -2.50 16.45 7.26
C ASP A 714 -2.17 15.93 5.86
N PHE A 715 -1.29 16.62 5.13
CA PHE A 715 -1.00 16.36 3.73
C PHE A 715 0.48 16.21 3.39
N TRP A 716 1.36 15.99 4.37
CA TRP A 716 2.77 15.63 4.11
C TRP A 716 2.95 14.13 3.79
N ASN A 717 4.01 13.79 3.06
CA ASN A 717 4.15 12.44 2.49
C ASN A 717 5.15 11.52 3.23
N TYR A 718 5.53 11.83 4.48
CA TYR A 718 6.48 10.98 5.24
C TYR A 718 6.03 9.53 5.39
N ARG A 719 4.73 9.34 5.63
CA ARG A 719 4.14 8.00 5.78
C ARG A 719 4.07 7.30 4.43
N ASP A 720 3.69 8.02 3.39
CA ASP A 720 3.62 7.52 2.02
C ASP A 720 5.00 7.10 1.48
N GLU A 721 6.08 7.79 1.88
CA GLU A 721 7.45 7.36 1.60
C GLU A 721 7.86 6.09 2.34
N THR A 722 7.56 6.04 3.64
CA THR A 722 7.86 4.87 4.47
C THR A 722 7.15 3.63 3.94
N GLU A 723 5.88 3.79 3.56
CA GLU A 723 5.08 2.72 2.97
C GLU A 723 5.58 2.35 1.57
N GLY A 724 5.95 3.33 0.74
CA GLY A 724 6.56 3.08 -0.56
C GLY A 724 7.82 2.20 -0.45
N TYR A 725 8.65 2.42 0.57
CA TYR A 725 9.80 1.56 0.86
C TYR A 725 9.39 0.16 1.34
N HIS A 726 8.32 0.04 2.14
CA HIS A 726 7.77 -1.26 2.53
C HIS A 726 7.28 -2.05 1.30
N PHE A 727 6.51 -1.43 0.40
CA PHE A 727 6.06 -2.09 -0.81
C PHE A 727 7.20 -2.45 -1.77
N GLN A 728 8.22 -1.60 -1.90
CA GLN A 728 9.43 -1.94 -2.65
C GLN A 728 10.07 -3.22 -2.10
N LYS A 729 10.18 -3.37 -0.77
CA LYS A 729 10.68 -4.61 -0.15
C LYS A 729 9.81 -5.82 -0.49
N LEU A 730 8.49 -5.70 -0.47
CA LEU A 730 7.57 -6.77 -0.83
C LEU A 730 7.69 -7.18 -2.30
N TRP A 731 8.03 -6.23 -3.18
CA TRP A 731 8.20 -6.42 -4.62
C TRP A 731 9.44 -7.25 -4.99
N PHE A 732 10.56 -7.13 -4.26
CA PHE A 732 11.79 -7.83 -4.61
C PHE A 732 11.64 -9.35 -4.55
N ARG A 733 12.01 -10.04 -5.64
CA ARG A 733 11.89 -11.49 -5.80
C ARG A 733 13.26 -12.17 -5.97
N ALA A 734 13.40 -13.36 -5.39
CA ALA A 734 14.47 -14.31 -5.71
C ALA A 734 14.11 -15.21 -6.92
N GLY A 735 14.01 -14.63 -8.13
CA GLY A 735 14.06 -15.33 -9.44
C GLY A 735 12.79 -16.03 -10.00
N GLY A 736 12.71 -16.14 -11.34
CA GLY A 736 11.73 -16.92 -12.14
C GLY A 736 10.90 -16.09 -13.14
N VAL A 737 10.37 -16.73 -14.21
CA VAL A 737 9.48 -16.09 -15.21
C VAL A 737 8.08 -15.92 -14.62
N THR A 738 7.51 -14.72 -14.66
CA THR A 738 6.12 -14.46 -14.24
C THR A 738 5.45 -13.46 -15.15
N THR A 739 4.16 -13.66 -15.38
CA THR A 739 3.24 -12.66 -15.92
C THR A 739 3.14 -11.47 -14.96
N ARG A 740 2.94 -10.25 -15.46
CA ARG A 740 3.15 -9.01 -14.68
C ARG A 740 2.15 -8.88 -13.54
N GLY A 741 0.87 -9.21 -13.79
CA GLY A 741 -0.17 -9.21 -12.75
C GLY A 741 0.06 -10.19 -11.61
N HIS A 742 0.81 -11.27 -11.84
CA HIS A 742 1.14 -12.21 -10.76
C HIS A 742 2.08 -11.59 -9.71
N GLN A 743 2.94 -10.66 -10.10
CA GLN A 743 3.82 -9.98 -9.14
C GLN A 743 3.05 -9.03 -8.25
N THR A 744 2.18 -8.21 -8.85
CA THR A 744 1.25 -7.35 -8.12
C THR A 744 0.40 -8.15 -7.14
N GLU A 745 -0.14 -9.30 -7.58
CA GLU A 745 -0.91 -10.19 -6.71
C GLU A 745 -0.10 -10.64 -5.48
N GLN A 746 1.17 -11.02 -5.68
CA GLN A 746 2.02 -11.46 -4.58
C GLN A 746 2.27 -10.34 -3.57
N VAL A 747 2.45 -9.10 -4.04
CA VAL A 747 2.64 -7.95 -3.15
C VAL A 747 1.38 -7.68 -2.34
N LEU A 748 0.21 -7.64 -2.99
CA LEU A 748 -1.07 -7.42 -2.29
C LEU A 748 -1.37 -8.52 -1.26
N LEU A 749 -1.11 -9.80 -1.60
CA LEU A 749 -1.34 -10.92 -0.68
C LEU A 749 -0.36 -10.95 0.49
N LYS A 750 0.91 -10.60 0.29
CA LYS A 750 1.88 -10.50 1.38
C LYS A 750 1.55 -9.34 2.30
N TRP A 751 1.23 -8.18 1.72
CA TRP A 751 0.80 -7.01 2.47
C TRP A 751 -0.45 -7.33 3.31
N GLY A 752 -1.49 -7.92 2.73
CA GLY A 752 -2.72 -8.25 3.45
C GLY A 752 -2.56 -9.36 4.50
N HIS A 753 -1.43 -10.07 4.50
CA HIS A 753 -1.07 -11.00 5.56
C HIS A 753 -0.24 -10.33 6.65
N ASP A 754 0.66 -9.41 6.29
CA ASP A 754 1.46 -8.62 7.24
C ASP A 754 0.60 -7.58 7.98
N GLU A 755 -0.44 -7.08 7.31
CA GLU A 755 -1.42 -6.14 7.84
C GLU A 755 -2.78 -6.84 7.92
N PRO A 756 -3.21 -7.34 9.10
CA PRO A 756 -4.53 -7.95 9.23
C PRO A 756 -5.63 -6.93 8.95
N PHE A 757 -6.82 -7.44 8.62
CA PHE A 757 -7.97 -6.58 8.37
C PHE A 757 -8.28 -5.71 9.59
N PHE A 758 -8.66 -4.46 9.36
CA PHE A 758 -8.85 -3.49 10.42
C PHE A 758 -9.91 -3.96 11.42
N SER A 759 -9.60 -3.90 12.71
CA SER A 759 -10.51 -4.23 13.81
C SER A 759 -10.62 -3.02 14.72
N LEU A 760 -11.74 -2.29 14.62
CA LEU A 760 -11.96 -1.11 15.46
C LEU A 760 -11.96 -1.49 16.96
N LYS A 761 -12.53 -2.65 17.28
CA LYS A 761 -12.55 -3.18 18.65
C LYS A 761 -11.14 -3.35 19.21
N GLU A 762 -10.20 -3.85 18.41
CA GLU A 762 -8.80 -4.04 18.83
C GLU A 762 -8.04 -2.72 18.88
N ALA A 763 -8.36 -1.76 18.00
CA ALA A 763 -7.68 -0.47 17.97
C ALA A 763 -8.07 0.47 19.14
N VAL A 764 -9.25 0.26 19.74
CA VAL A 764 -9.76 1.07 20.87
C VAL A 764 -9.39 0.47 22.24
N GLN A 765 -8.92 -0.78 22.27
CA GLN A 765 -8.42 -1.46 23.47
C GLN A 765 -6.96 -1.12 23.73
#